data_AF-U2G705-F1
#
_entry.id   AF-U2G705-F1
#
_cell.length_a   1.000
_cell.length_b   1.000
_cell.length_c   1.000
_cell.angle_alpha   90.00
_cell.angle_beta   90.00
_cell.angle_gamma   90.00
#
_symmetry.space_group_name_H-M   'P 1'
#
loop_
_entity.id
_entity.type
_entity.pdbx_description
1 polymer ?
#
loop_
_entity_poly.entity_id
_entity_poly.type
_entity_poly.pdbx_seq_one_letter_code
_entity_poly.pdbx_strand_id
1 'polypeptide(L)'
;MGKLSESSQWEEDLYQIEMADPVEGGPDGVSNKQAKQLGGRTRYLKAQVEQSQSGLAQHIGAADPHTQYATKTDLAAKLAALVGQSPQSLDTLKELADALGNDPNFATTVLNALASKAPIDSPTFTGVPKGTTPPQFDNSTKLVTAAWVNARGIAPGGSFAVNSNQTIAASQAGSIIYLVGAGGFTVTLPPCRNVPTQGGFILSNLASSAVTLAVQSGDGLEYGEALLTPGDSVWIVSDGSSFWHRVFHTNMQNPNFSGQPTATTPPQFDNSAKIATTAFVQQASGNFQARKYINGSATLAASDTGSWVEAGGIGPSTITLPAPATSNLTYTVTNVTSNGTGVTISTPTASIYNQASASASFSLDVGATVELVSDASNWTVIAHYTRSPIAQTAPQYDNSTRLATTAFVKQAGESFSGIQGINVTASLNGGHVGAFIWAYGAGTTLTLPPVGGVPNGATITVATPLGVTVKGSGTENINSQFGGVSNTFALNPGEQAQFVSNTGAWYLASYTTVLGMTSPQFDNSNKLATTAFLQRALGNYQTFSAYTTSQTLTASQSGSVINFWGGAASTITLPSAATMPLGGAFLFNNTSTGANVTIARAGSDTILAAGGNTSIILMPGDSLLITSAGGTQWVASGGSAQLPFSGTLQRALGNFSGFLLVTSAATLAAAAAGQLVELNGSASYTTTLPAGSSVPQSGKMVFVNQSGANQTIATQGGDSIWSYTGGLVSSVVLRPGDSLELVSRAGQWDICGGSALLQFSASFGSNLATNGYQKLPSGLIIQWMSVNVAGGATTTYNFPIAFPNNAYAVVGSRGAPGGNASFNFSPISRSQFNAQNYSSGAENASLIAIGS
;
A
#
# COMPACT_ATOMS: atom_id res chain seq x y z
N MET A 1 -114.87 31.90 59.48
CA MET A 1 -114.60 30.67 60.26
C MET A 1 -113.26 30.83 60.95
N GLY A 2 -113.20 30.62 62.27
CA GLY A 2 -111.92 30.56 62.99
C GLY A 2 -111.14 29.31 62.57
N LYS A 3 -109.81 29.42 62.45
CA LYS A 3 -108.91 28.28 62.18
C LYS A 3 -108.19 27.90 63.46
N LEU A 4 -107.94 26.61 63.67
CA LEU A 4 -107.01 26.16 64.71
C LEU A 4 -105.58 26.37 64.19
N SER A 5 -104.72 26.96 65.00
CA SER A 5 -103.30 27.13 64.66
C SER A 5 -102.56 25.81 64.92
N GLU A 6 -101.91 25.28 63.90
CA GLU A 6 -101.02 24.12 64.02
C GLU A 6 -99.65 24.56 64.56
N SER A 7 -99.19 23.97 65.66
CA SER A 7 -97.85 24.12 66.21
C SER A 7 -97.00 22.89 65.85
N SER A 8 -95.74 23.08 65.49
CA SER A 8 -94.83 21.97 65.15
C SER A 8 -94.27 21.31 66.42
N GLN A 9 -95.12 20.64 67.18
CA GLN A 9 -94.77 19.94 68.41
C GLN A 9 -95.29 18.50 68.37
N TRP A 10 -94.48 17.56 68.86
CA TRP A 10 -94.93 16.18 69.05
C TRP A 10 -95.74 16.09 70.34
N GLU A 11 -97.00 15.72 70.22
CA GLU A 11 -97.88 15.44 71.37
C GLU A 11 -97.76 13.94 71.67
N GLU A 12 -97.37 13.51 72.86
CA GLU A 12 -97.19 12.07 73.16
C GLU A 12 -98.52 11.30 73.19
N ASP A 13 -99.58 11.93 73.70
CA ASP A 13 -100.92 11.36 73.81
C ASP A 13 -101.96 12.21 73.08
N LEU A 14 -102.98 11.56 72.52
CA LEU A 14 -104.19 12.25 72.03
C LEU A 14 -105.22 12.25 73.14
N TYR A 15 -105.72 13.43 73.49
CA TYR A 15 -106.78 13.57 74.47
C TYR A 15 -107.99 12.74 74.03
N GLN A 16 -108.65 12.03 74.94
CA GLN A 16 -109.95 11.41 74.68
C GLN A 16 -111.03 12.35 75.21
N ILE A 17 -112.01 12.72 74.39
CA ILE A 17 -113.17 13.47 74.88
C ILE A 17 -113.97 12.56 75.82
N GLU A 18 -114.16 13.00 77.05
CA GLU A 18 -114.90 12.28 78.07
C GLU A 18 -116.37 12.73 78.10
N MET A 19 -117.27 11.87 78.58
CA MET A 19 -118.70 12.23 78.64
C MET A 19 -119.00 13.41 79.58
N ALA A 20 -118.10 13.73 80.51
CA ALA A 20 -118.22 14.84 81.44
C ALA A 20 -117.66 16.16 80.88
N ASP A 21 -117.01 16.16 79.71
CA ASP A 21 -116.40 17.36 79.15
C ASP A 21 -117.46 18.33 78.62
N PRO A 22 -117.34 19.65 78.90
CA PRO A 22 -118.23 20.64 78.31
C PRO A 22 -117.96 20.78 76.79
N VAL A 23 -119.03 20.96 76.02
CA VAL A 23 -118.93 21.19 74.55
C VAL A 23 -118.49 22.63 74.29
N GLU A 24 -117.21 22.89 74.55
CA GLU A 24 -116.58 24.20 74.37
C GLU A 24 -115.76 24.23 73.08
N GLY A 25 -116.17 25.11 72.15
CA GLY A 25 -115.41 25.45 70.96
C GLY A 25 -114.35 26.53 71.23
N GLY A 26 -113.74 27.03 70.15
CA GLY A 26 -112.66 28.03 70.23
C GLY A 26 -111.26 27.40 70.29
N PRO A 27 -110.18 28.21 70.29
CA PRO A 27 -108.80 27.75 70.15
C PRO A 27 -108.30 26.84 71.27
N ASP A 28 -108.88 26.96 72.46
CA ASP A 28 -108.52 26.22 73.67
C ASP A 28 -109.72 25.46 74.27
N GLY A 29 -110.84 25.39 73.54
CA GLY A 29 -112.02 24.64 73.95
C GLY A 29 -111.77 23.13 73.90
N VAL A 30 -112.32 22.39 74.87
CA VAL A 30 -112.08 20.95 75.06
C VAL A 30 -112.45 20.14 73.82
N SER A 31 -113.51 20.53 73.09
CA SER A 31 -113.95 19.83 71.87
C SER A 31 -112.96 19.93 70.71
N ASN A 32 -112.11 20.97 70.68
CA ASN A 32 -111.11 21.17 69.61
C ASN A 32 -109.71 20.63 69.97
N LYS A 33 -109.51 20.15 71.21
CA LYS A 33 -108.21 19.73 71.72
C LYS A 33 -107.61 18.56 70.92
N GLN A 34 -108.41 17.53 70.62
CA GLN A 34 -108.02 16.39 69.78
C GLN A 34 -107.52 16.82 68.39
N ALA A 35 -108.31 17.67 67.72
CA ALA A 35 -107.98 18.15 66.38
C ALA A 35 -106.71 19.02 66.37
N LYS A 36 -106.53 19.85 67.41
CA LYS A 36 -105.32 20.67 67.60
C LYS A 36 -104.08 19.80 67.82
N GLN A 37 -104.16 18.77 68.67
CA GLN A 37 -103.06 17.84 68.93
C GLN A 37 -102.69 17.02 67.68
N LEU A 38 -103.70 16.53 66.94
CA LEU A 38 -103.47 15.81 65.69
C LEU A 38 -102.83 16.72 64.63
N GLY A 39 -103.34 17.95 64.47
CA GLY A 39 -102.75 18.96 63.59
C GLY A 39 -101.30 19.28 63.94
N GLY A 40 -100.97 19.34 65.24
CA GLY A 40 -99.60 19.53 65.71
C GLY A 40 -98.66 18.37 65.35
N ARG A 41 -99.08 17.12 65.58
CA ARG A 41 -98.33 15.92 65.18
C ARG A 41 -98.09 15.86 63.67
N THR A 42 -99.12 16.13 62.87
CA THR A 42 -99.02 16.14 61.40
C THR A 42 -98.02 17.21 60.94
N ARG A 43 -98.05 18.40 61.55
CA ARG A 43 -97.10 19.48 61.25
C ARG A 43 -95.66 19.09 61.63
N TYR A 44 -95.47 18.46 62.79
CA TYR A 44 -94.17 17.96 63.23
C TYR A 44 -93.59 16.90 62.27
N LEU A 45 -94.39 15.89 61.90
CA LEU A 45 -93.97 14.86 60.94
C LEU A 45 -93.66 15.44 59.57
N LYS A 46 -94.47 16.39 59.09
CA LYS A 46 -94.20 17.11 57.85
C LYS A 46 -92.85 17.85 57.92
N ALA A 47 -92.56 18.53 59.02
CA ALA A 47 -91.27 19.21 59.20
C ALA A 47 -90.09 18.21 59.19
N GLN A 48 -90.22 17.04 59.82
CA GLN A 48 -89.20 15.98 59.79
C GLN A 48 -88.97 15.42 58.38
N VAL A 49 -90.04 15.23 57.59
CA VAL A 49 -89.94 14.78 56.19
C VAL A 49 -89.29 15.86 55.32
N GLU A 50 -89.69 17.13 55.46
CA GLU A 50 -89.09 18.26 54.72
C GLU A 50 -87.60 18.43 55.08
N GLN A 51 -87.23 18.21 56.35
CA GLN A 51 -85.84 18.23 56.80
C GLN A 51 -85.04 17.05 56.22
N SER A 52 -85.63 15.86 56.16
CA SER A 52 -85.00 14.68 55.55
C SER A 52 -84.81 14.84 54.03
N GLN A 53 -85.81 15.39 53.34
CA GLN A 53 -85.74 15.68 51.91
C GLN A 53 -84.71 16.76 51.60
N SER A 54 -84.60 17.81 52.42
CA SER A 54 -83.56 18.83 52.24
C SER A 54 -82.16 18.28 52.53
N GLY A 55 -82.00 17.42 53.53
CA GLY A 55 -80.74 16.71 53.79
C GLY A 55 -80.32 15.79 52.64
N LEU A 56 -81.26 15.05 52.03
CA LEU A 56 -80.99 14.22 50.85
C LEU A 56 -80.66 15.07 49.62
N ALA A 57 -81.36 16.18 49.40
CA ALA A 57 -81.06 17.09 48.30
C ALA A 57 -79.67 17.73 48.45
N GLN A 58 -79.26 18.07 49.68
CA GLN A 58 -77.91 18.53 49.98
C GLN A 58 -76.86 17.42 49.76
N HIS A 59 -77.17 16.17 50.13
CA HIS A 59 -76.28 15.02 49.88
C HIS A 59 -76.11 14.72 48.38
N ILE A 60 -77.19 14.76 47.58
CA ILE A 60 -77.16 14.57 46.12
C ILE A 60 -76.44 15.73 45.41
N GLY A 61 -76.62 16.96 45.89
CA GLY A 61 -75.99 18.16 45.33
C GLY A 61 -74.54 18.39 45.78
N ALA A 62 -74.08 17.68 46.82
CA ALA A 62 -72.70 17.78 47.29
C ALA A 62 -71.76 17.10 46.29
N ALA A 63 -70.67 17.81 45.95
CA ALA A 63 -69.65 17.29 45.03
C ALA A 63 -68.92 16.05 45.60
N ASP A 64 -68.85 15.93 46.94
CA ASP A 64 -68.30 14.78 47.63
C ASP A 64 -69.04 14.53 48.96
N PRO A 65 -70.12 13.73 48.95
CA PRO A 65 -70.89 13.47 50.15
C PRO A 65 -70.22 12.45 51.12
N HIS A 66 -69.09 11.85 50.73
CA HIS A 66 -68.40 10.83 51.52
C HIS A 66 -66.87 11.04 51.49
N THR A 67 -66.39 12.05 52.21
CA THR A 67 -64.98 12.49 52.33
C THR A 67 -63.97 11.45 52.83
N GLN A 68 -64.44 10.26 53.21
CA GLN A 68 -63.62 9.10 53.57
C GLN A 68 -63.12 8.29 52.36
N TYR A 69 -63.67 8.54 51.17
CA TYR A 69 -63.21 7.93 49.91
C TYR A 69 -62.42 8.96 49.09
N ALA A 70 -61.43 8.51 48.32
CA ALA A 70 -60.69 9.39 47.44
C ALA A 70 -61.65 9.99 46.40
N THR A 71 -61.64 11.32 46.25
CA THR A 71 -62.51 11.98 45.26
C THR A 71 -62.06 11.62 43.83
N LYS A 72 -62.96 11.75 42.84
CA LYS A 72 -62.56 11.60 41.42
C LYS A 72 -61.42 12.56 41.05
N THR A 73 -61.38 13.74 41.67
CA THR A 73 -60.32 14.74 41.50
C THR A 73 -59.02 14.28 42.15
N ASP A 74 -59.04 13.67 43.34
CA ASP A 74 -57.85 13.11 43.98
C ASP A 74 -57.30 11.90 43.24
N LEU A 75 -58.18 11.05 42.71
CA LEU A 75 -57.81 9.93 41.85
C LEU A 75 -57.20 10.44 40.54
N ALA A 76 -57.79 11.47 39.92
CA ALA A 76 -57.23 12.11 38.73
C ALA A 76 -55.89 12.80 39.02
N ALA A 77 -55.74 13.46 40.17
CA ALA A 77 -54.50 14.11 40.59
C ALA A 77 -53.41 13.08 40.93
N LYS A 78 -53.74 11.96 41.57
CA LYS A 78 -52.79 10.87 41.82
C LYS A 78 -52.43 10.09 40.56
N LEU A 79 -53.37 9.90 39.63
CA LEU A 79 -53.09 9.34 38.31
C LEU A 79 -52.21 10.29 37.49
N ALA A 80 -52.50 11.59 37.51
CA ALA A 80 -51.68 12.62 36.88
C ALA A 80 -50.31 12.76 37.54
N ALA A 81 -50.19 12.56 38.86
CA ALA A 81 -48.91 12.53 39.55
C ALA A 81 -48.11 11.25 39.24
N LEU A 82 -48.78 10.12 39.01
CA LEU A 82 -48.14 8.88 38.56
C LEU A 82 -47.68 8.97 37.10
N VAL A 83 -48.52 9.55 36.22
CA VAL A 83 -48.20 9.82 34.81
C VAL A 83 -47.13 10.91 34.68
N GLY A 84 -47.21 11.97 35.50
CA GLY A 84 -46.26 13.07 35.57
C GLY A 84 -44.92 12.73 36.21
N GLN A 85 -44.79 11.58 36.87
CA GLN A 85 -43.52 11.01 37.32
C GLN A 85 -42.79 10.19 36.25
N SER A 86 -43.34 10.07 35.03
CA SER A 86 -42.63 9.60 33.83
C SER A 86 -42.45 10.76 32.84
N PRO A 87 -41.53 11.71 33.10
CA PRO A 87 -41.63 13.07 32.55
C PRO A 87 -41.02 13.24 31.15
N GLN A 88 -40.58 12.16 30.48
CA GLN A 88 -39.94 12.28 29.15
C GLN A 88 -40.45 11.23 28.17
N SER A 89 -40.63 9.98 28.62
CA SER A 89 -40.99 8.88 27.71
C SER A 89 -42.47 8.87 27.30
N LEU A 90 -43.40 9.37 28.13
CA LEU A 90 -44.82 9.39 27.78
C LEU A 90 -45.23 10.64 26.98
N ASP A 91 -44.59 11.78 27.25
CA ASP A 91 -44.77 13.01 26.46
C ASP A 91 -44.25 12.78 25.03
N THR A 92 -43.07 12.16 24.90
CA THR A 92 -42.56 11.72 23.58
C THR A 92 -43.48 10.72 22.89
N LEU A 93 -44.12 9.78 23.60
CA LEU A 93 -45.08 8.86 22.97
C LEU A 93 -46.36 9.56 22.48
N LYS A 94 -46.84 10.57 23.21
CA LYS A 94 -47.99 11.40 22.78
C LYS A 94 -47.61 12.29 21.60
N GLU A 95 -46.47 12.95 21.66
CA GLU A 95 -45.93 13.75 20.54
C GLU A 95 -45.71 12.88 19.30
N LEU A 96 -45.22 11.64 19.45
CA LEU A 96 -45.09 10.70 18.34
C LEU A 96 -46.45 10.31 17.76
N ALA A 97 -47.44 9.97 18.61
CA ALA A 97 -48.77 9.57 18.15
C ALA A 97 -49.49 10.71 17.40
N ASP A 98 -49.40 11.94 17.91
CA ASP A 98 -49.98 13.13 17.28
C ASP A 98 -49.21 13.51 15.99
N ALA A 99 -47.86 13.40 15.97
CA ALA A 99 -47.05 13.63 14.77
C ALA A 99 -47.30 12.60 13.66
N LEU A 100 -47.68 11.37 14.01
CA LEU A 100 -48.08 10.30 13.10
C LEU A 100 -49.58 10.36 12.74
N GLY A 101 -50.30 11.40 13.20
CA GLY A 101 -51.71 11.63 12.88
C GLY A 101 -52.68 10.60 13.46
N ASN A 102 -52.28 9.87 14.50
CA ASN A 102 -53.03 8.75 15.07
C ASN A 102 -53.42 7.67 14.03
N ASP A 103 -52.61 7.47 12.97
CA ASP A 103 -52.86 6.45 11.93
C ASP A 103 -52.46 5.04 12.39
N PRO A 104 -53.40 4.11 12.64
CA PRO A 104 -53.09 2.74 13.07
C PRO A 104 -52.34 1.93 12.01
N ASN A 105 -52.41 2.35 10.75
CA ASN A 105 -51.76 1.71 9.61
C ASN A 105 -50.65 2.60 9.02
N PHE A 106 -50.07 3.51 9.81
CA PHE A 106 -49.11 4.51 9.35
C PHE A 106 -48.04 3.95 8.41
N ALA A 107 -47.45 2.79 8.75
CA ALA A 107 -46.45 2.15 7.90
C ALA A 107 -46.98 1.80 6.50
N THR A 108 -48.18 1.25 6.41
CA THR A 108 -48.83 0.91 5.13
C THR A 108 -49.26 2.17 4.39
N THR A 109 -49.80 3.17 5.07
CA THR A 109 -50.20 4.46 4.48
C THR A 109 -49.00 5.17 3.87
N VAL A 110 -47.90 5.26 4.60
CA VAL A 110 -46.65 5.88 4.14
C VAL A 110 -46.01 5.06 3.02
N LEU A 111 -45.99 3.73 3.13
CA LEU A 111 -45.47 2.85 2.07
C LEU A 111 -46.27 3.02 0.77
N ASN A 112 -47.59 3.10 0.83
CA ASN A 112 -48.46 3.31 -0.34
C ASN A 112 -48.29 4.72 -0.93
N ALA A 113 -48.12 5.74 -0.07
CA ALA A 113 -47.85 7.11 -0.50
C ALA A 113 -46.47 7.22 -1.18
N LEU A 114 -45.46 6.54 -0.66
CA LEU A 114 -44.11 6.44 -1.25
C LEU A 114 -44.10 5.62 -2.54
N ALA A 115 -44.84 4.51 -2.59
CA ALA A 115 -44.98 3.69 -3.80
C ALA A 115 -45.68 4.44 -4.94
N SER A 116 -46.45 5.50 -4.62
CA SER A 116 -47.05 6.40 -5.59
C SER A 116 -46.10 7.50 -6.09
N LYS A 117 -44.91 7.65 -5.49
CA LYS A 117 -43.88 8.56 -5.97
C LYS A 117 -43.05 7.88 -7.06
N ALA A 118 -42.76 8.60 -8.13
CA ALA A 118 -41.83 8.14 -9.14
C ALA A 118 -40.39 8.17 -8.57
N PRO A 119 -39.52 7.20 -8.90
CA PRO A 119 -38.10 7.24 -8.53
C PRO A 119 -37.45 8.57 -8.95
N ILE A 120 -36.62 9.15 -8.08
CA ILE A 120 -35.94 10.44 -8.37
C ILE A 120 -34.95 10.30 -9.54
N ASP A 121 -34.27 9.16 -9.60
CA ASP A 121 -33.36 8.81 -10.67
C ASP A 121 -34.06 7.81 -11.61
N SER A 122 -34.27 8.23 -12.86
CA SER A 122 -34.82 7.40 -13.94
C SER A 122 -36.19 6.76 -13.65
N PRO A 123 -37.24 7.56 -13.43
CA PRO A 123 -38.59 7.03 -13.24
C PRO A 123 -39.12 6.34 -14.49
N THR A 124 -39.70 5.14 -14.33
CA THR A 124 -40.53 4.52 -15.37
C THR A 124 -41.93 5.13 -15.33
N PHE A 125 -42.27 5.99 -16.30
CA PHE A 125 -43.63 6.51 -16.43
C PHE A 125 -44.57 5.47 -17.05
N THR A 126 -45.71 5.20 -16.40
CA THR A 126 -46.79 4.39 -16.95
C THR A 126 -48.03 5.26 -17.20
N GLY A 127 -48.87 4.92 -18.20
CA GLY A 127 -50.03 5.72 -18.60
C GLY A 127 -49.70 6.91 -19.54
N VAL A 128 -50.46 8.01 -19.44
CA VAL A 128 -50.27 9.24 -20.22
C VAL A 128 -49.71 10.35 -19.31
N PRO A 129 -48.39 10.40 -19.07
CA PRO A 129 -47.79 11.40 -18.19
C PRO A 129 -48.09 12.81 -18.70
N LYS A 130 -48.65 13.66 -17.83
CA LYS A 130 -48.93 15.07 -18.15
C LYS A 130 -47.75 15.92 -17.73
N GLY A 131 -47.23 16.71 -18.65
CA GLY A 131 -46.20 17.73 -18.41
C GLY A 131 -46.60 19.04 -19.06
N THR A 132 -46.07 20.15 -18.56
CA THR A 132 -46.20 21.44 -19.26
C THR A 132 -45.45 21.36 -20.58
N THR A 133 -46.12 21.59 -21.71
CA THR A 133 -45.46 21.67 -23.02
C THR A 133 -44.39 22.76 -22.96
N PRO A 134 -43.10 22.42 -23.07
CA PRO A 134 -42.06 23.44 -23.05
C PRO A 134 -42.23 24.40 -24.24
N PRO A 135 -41.68 25.62 -24.19
CA PRO A 135 -41.57 26.45 -25.38
C PRO A 135 -40.86 25.71 -26.52
N GLN A 136 -41.23 26.02 -27.77
CA GLN A 136 -40.80 25.34 -29.01
C GLN A 136 -39.27 25.18 -29.16
N PHE A 137 -38.47 25.96 -28.41
CA PHE A 137 -37.02 25.98 -28.44
C PHE A 137 -36.33 25.80 -27.07
N ASP A 138 -37.05 25.32 -26.06
CA ASP A 138 -36.46 25.00 -24.74
C ASP A 138 -35.33 23.96 -24.89
N ASN A 139 -34.12 24.25 -24.39
CA ASN A 139 -32.93 23.38 -24.47
C ASN A 139 -32.54 22.78 -23.11
N SER A 140 -33.40 22.90 -22.10
CA SER A 140 -33.18 22.31 -20.78
C SER A 140 -33.49 20.81 -20.78
N THR A 141 -33.07 20.12 -19.73
CA THR A 141 -33.28 18.68 -19.53
C THR A 141 -34.71 18.32 -19.07
N LYS A 142 -35.70 19.19 -19.35
CA LYS A 142 -37.11 18.95 -18.99
C LYS A 142 -37.71 17.79 -19.77
N LEU A 143 -38.72 17.15 -19.20
CA LEU A 143 -39.55 16.15 -19.89
C LEU A 143 -40.23 16.77 -21.13
N VAL A 144 -40.09 16.09 -22.27
CA VAL A 144 -40.65 16.54 -23.55
C VAL A 144 -42.05 15.96 -23.75
N THR A 145 -43.01 16.81 -24.15
CA THR A 145 -44.37 16.36 -24.53
C THR A 145 -44.45 15.99 -26.01
N ALA A 146 -45.37 15.11 -26.42
CA ALA A 146 -45.56 14.77 -27.84
C ALA A 146 -45.88 16.01 -28.72
N ALA A 147 -46.62 16.98 -28.16
CA ALA A 147 -46.89 18.26 -28.82
C ALA A 147 -45.60 19.06 -29.11
N TRP A 148 -44.60 18.96 -28.23
CA TRP A 148 -43.31 19.61 -28.43
C TRP A 148 -42.46 18.89 -29.49
N VAL A 149 -42.45 17.55 -29.52
CA VAL A 149 -41.72 16.77 -30.55
C VAL A 149 -42.23 17.10 -31.95
N ASN A 150 -43.54 17.17 -32.10
CA ASN A 150 -44.17 17.52 -33.38
C ASN A 150 -43.82 18.95 -33.85
N ALA A 151 -43.43 19.84 -32.94
CA ALA A 151 -43.04 21.21 -33.26
C ALA A 151 -41.55 21.36 -33.67
N ARG A 152 -40.73 20.29 -33.63
CA ARG A 152 -39.27 20.31 -33.84
C ARG A 152 -38.76 19.91 -35.24
N GLY A 153 -39.64 19.76 -36.24
CA GLY A 153 -39.26 20.03 -37.65
C GLY A 153 -38.30 19.06 -38.36
N ILE A 154 -38.49 17.74 -38.27
CA ILE A 154 -37.99 16.80 -39.31
C ILE A 154 -39.13 16.31 -40.22
N ALA A 155 -40.38 16.37 -39.76
CA ALA A 155 -41.57 16.25 -40.60
C ALA A 155 -42.20 17.64 -40.76
N PRO A 156 -42.43 18.13 -41.98
CA PRO A 156 -43.18 19.36 -42.16
C PRO A 156 -44.59 19.21 -41.59
N GLY A 157 -45.11 20.21 -40.89
CA GLY A 157 -46.47 20.22 -40.33
C GLY A 157 -47.59 20.19 -41.39
N GLY A 158 -47.23 20.35 -42.67
CA GLY A 158 -48.09 20.28 -43.84
C GLY A 158 -47.33 20.62 -45.14
N SER A 159 -47.99 20.48 -46.29
CA SER A 159 -47.49 20.97 -47.58
C SER A 159 -48.51 21.89 -48.25
N PHE A 160 -48.02 22.98 -48.85
CA PHE A 160 -48.87 23.96 -49.52
C PHE A 160 -48.28 24.32 -50.88
N ALA A 161 -49.14 24.48 -51.88
CA ALA A 161 -48.74 24.94 -53.20
C ALA A 161 -49.08 26.43 -53.36
N VAL A 162 -48.12 27.19 -53.91
CA VAL A 162 -48.31 28.58 -54.29
C VAL A 162 -47.97 28.70 -55.78
N ASN A 163 -48.91 29.23 -56.55
CA ASN A 163 -48.83 29.25 -58.02
C ASN A 163 -49.00 30.66 -58.61
N SER A 164 -49.14 31.67 -57.75
CA SER A 164 -49.33 33.07 -58.10
C SER A 164 -48.85 33.97 -56.94
N ASN A 165 -48.87 35.28 -57.12
CA ASN A 165 -48.46 36.22 -56.08
C ASN A 165 -49.31 36.03 -54.81
N GLN A 166 -48.68 35.63 -53.72
CA GLN A 166 -49.37 35.30 -52.48
C GLN A 166 -48.48 35.56 -51.27
N THR A 167 -49.07 36.02 -50.17
CA THR A 167 -48.41 36.02 -48.86
C THR A 167 -48.67 34.69 -48.14
N ILE A 168 -47.60 33.99 -47.74
CA ILE A 168 -47.70 32.79 -46.90
C ILE A 168 -48.20 33.19 -45.51
N ALA A 169 -49.14 32.44 -44.94
CA ALA A 169 -49.67 32.75 -43.60
C ALA A 169 -48.69 32.32 -42.50
N ALA A 170 -48.60 33.10 -41.42
CA ALA A 170 -47.76 32.77 -40.26
C ALA A 170 -48.12 31.42 -39.62
N SER A 171 -49.40 31.03 -39.68
CA SER A 171 -49.89 29.73 -39.24
C SER A 171 -49.35 28.54 -40.03
N GLN A 172 -48.76 28.78 -41.22
CA GLN A 172 -48.16 27.73 -42.05
C GLN A 172 -46.68 27.49 -41.71
N ALA A 173 -46.12 28.21 -40.73
CA ALA A 173 -44.75 28.00 -40.29
C ALA A 173 -44.52 26.54 -39.85
N GLY A 174 -43.42 25.95 -40.31
CA GLY A 174 -43.11 24.53 -40.18
C GLY A 174 -43.52 23.66 -41.37
N SER A 175 -44.02 24.24 -42.47
CA SER A 175 -44.49 23.52 -43.67
C SER A 175 -43.50 23.61 -44.85
N ILE A 176 -43.67 22.71 -45.83
CA ILE A 176 -43.05 22.87 -47.17
C ILE A 176 -43.98 23.69 -48.06
N ILE A 177 -43.42 24.68 -48.75
CA ILE A 177 -44.09 25.50 -49.75
C ILE A 177 -43.55 25.14 -51.14
N TYR A 178 -44.41 24.56 -51.97
CA TYR A 178 -44.10 24.26 -53.36
C TYR A 178 -44.50 25.44 -54.24
N LEU A 179 -43.51 26.00 -54.94
CA LEU A 179 -43.70 27.13 -55.85
C LEU A 179 -43.88 26.56 -57.26
N VAL A 180 -45.08 26.62 -57.82
CA VAL A 180 -45.47 25.81 -59.02
C VAL A 180 -46.13 26.62 -60.16
N GLY A 181 -45.94 27.93 -60.18
CA GLY A 181 -46.53 28.82 -61.20
C GLY A 181 -45.83 28.75 -62.57
N ALA A 182 -46.56 29.12 -63.63
CA ALA A 182 -46.09 29.08 -65.02
C ALA A 182 -45.24 30.30 -65.46
N GLY A 183 -44.99 31.27 -64.57
CA GLY A 183 -44.17 32.45 -64.81
C GLY A 183 -43.51 32.92 -63.51
N GLY A 184 -42.64 33.94 -63.57
CA GLY A 184 -42.06 34.53 -62.36
C GLY A 184 -43.15 35.18 -61.50
N PHE A 185 -43.20 34.83 -60.23
CA PHE A 185 -44.11 35.43 -59.25
C PHE A 185 -43.37 35.70 -57.95
N THR A 186 -44.00 36.50 -57.10
CA THR A 186 -43.46 36.87 -55.80
C THR A 186 -44.24 36.15 -54.71
N VAL A 187 -43.54 35.40 -53.87
CA VAL A 187 -44.09 34.86 -52.64
C VAL A 187 -43.62 35.71 -51.49
N THR A 188 -44.56 36.29 -50.77
CA THR A 188 -44.26 37.15 -49.62
C THR A 188 -44.34 36.34 -48.33
N LEU A 189 -43.31 36.40 -47.50
CA LEU A 189 -43.32 35.81 -46.18
C LEU A 189 -44.24 36.60 -45.24
N PRO A 190 -44.89 35.95 -44.26
CA PRO A 190 -45.63 36.67 -43.24
C PRO A 190 -44.69 37.54 -42.39
N PRO A 191 -45.23 38.49 -41.61
CA PRO A 191 -44.38 39.30 -40.73
C PRO A 191 -43.55 38.44 -39.76
N CYS A 192 -42.24 38.67 -39.65
CA CYS A 192 -41.31 37.91 -38.80
C CYS A 192 -41.83 37.79 -37.37
N ARG A 193 -42.29 38.90 -36.79
CA ARG A 193 -42.84 38.95 -35.43
C ARG A 193 -44.08 38.08 -35.20
N ASN A 194 -44.76 37.68 -36.28
CA ASN A 194 -45.92 36.81 -36.22
C ASN A 194 -45.52 35.32 -36.31
N VAL A 195 -44.24 35.02 -36.53
CA VAL A 195 -43.69 33.66 -36.55
C VAL A 195 -42.72 33.51 -35.36
N PRO A 196 -42.81 32.43 -34.57
CA PRO A 196 -41.87 32.21 -33.47
C PRO A 196 -40.42 32.20 -33.94
N THR A 197 -39.49 32.69 -33.11
CA THR A 197 -38.03 32.59 -33.36
C THR A 197 -37.64 31.16 -33.71
N GLN A 198 -36.87 30.93 -34.78
CA GLN A 198 -36.52 29.66 -35.42
C GLN A 198 -37.67 28.90 -36.12
N GLY A 199 -38.90 29.41 -36.12
CA GLY A 199 -39.98 28.89 -36.97
C GLY A 199 -39.83 29.36 -38.42
N GLY A 200 -40.10 28.50 -39.41
CA GLY A 200 -40.07 28.95 -40.80
C GLY A 200 -40.45 27.92 -41.85
N PHE A 201 -39.97 28.07 -43.07
CA PHE A 201 -40.51 27.41 -44.25
C PHE A 201 -39.41 26.78 -45.08
N ILE A 202 -39.69 25.61 -45.65
CA ILE A 202 -38.90 25.06 -46.75
C ILE A 202 -39.60 25.47 -48.04
N LEU A 203 -38.97 26.30 -48.86
CA LEU A 203 -39.47 26.69 -50.17
C LEU A 203 -38.72 25.92 -51.24
N SER A 204 -39.45 25.25 -52.11
CA SER A 204 -38.88 24.55 -53.25
C SER A 204 -39.40 25.19 -54.53
N ASN A 205 -38.48 25.75 -55.32
CA ASN A 205 -38.84 26.35 -56.59
C ASN A 205 -38.96 25.29 -57.68
N LEU A 206 -40.20 24.88 -57.93
CA LEU A 206 -40.58 23.98 -59.00
C LEU A 206 -41.18 24.74 -60.20
N ALA A 207 -41.22 26.07 -60.14
CA ALA A 207 -41.70 26.90 -61.22
C ALA A 207 -40.68 26.92 -62.37
N SER A 208 -41.18 27.15 -63.58
CA SER A 208 -40.37 27.28 -64.80
C SER A 208 -39.59 28.60 -64.86
N SER A 209 -39.67 29.44 -63.83
CA SER A 209 -39.04 30.75 -63.76
C SER A 209 -38.57 31.01 -62.34
N ALA A 210 -37.68 31.98 -62.19
CA ALA A 210 -37.24 32.37 -60.87
C ALA A 210 -38.43 32.95 -60.07
N VAL A 211 -38.54 32.54 -58.81
CA VAL A 211 -39.58 33.01 -57.89
C VAL A 211 -38.91 33.94 -56.90
N THR A 212 -39.44 35.15 -56.79
CA THR A 212 -38.90 36.14 -55.86
C THR A 212 -39.49 35.87 -54.48
N LEU A 213 -38.63 35.64 -53.50
CA LEU A 213 -39.02 35.60 -52.11
C LEU A 213 -38.97 37.02 -51.55
N ALA A 214 -40.15 37.58 -51.28
CA ALA A 214 -40.30 38.88 -50.65
C ALA A 214 -40.63 38.73 -49.15
N VAL A 215 -40.41 39.79 -48.40
CA VAL A 215 -40.80 39.94 -46.99
C VAL A 215 -41.81 41.07 -46.87
N GLN A 216 -42.65 41.07 -45.82
CA GLN A 216 -43.60 42.15 -45.53
C GLN A 216 -42.87 43.46 -45.16
N SER A 217 -43.52 44.62 -45.33
CA SER A 217 -42.86 45.92 -45.10
C SER A 217 -42.38 46.05 -43.65
N GLY A 218 -41.07 46.22 -43.46
CA GLY A 218 -40.44 46.37 -42.14
C GLY A 218 -39.64 45.16 -41.66
N ASP A 219 -39.69 44.03 -42.38
CA ASP A 219 -38.83 42.87 -42.12
C ASP A 219 -37.66 42.78 -43.12
N GLY A 220 -36.59 42.11 -42.71
CA GLY A 220 -35.41 41.80 -43.51
C GLY A 220 -35.31 40.31 -43.85
N LEU A 221 -34.56 40.01 -44.90
CA LEU A 221 -34.09 38.68 -45.25
C LEU A 221 -32.57 38.75 -45.27
N GLU A 222 -31.90 37.83 -44.57
CA GLU A 222 -30.44 37.87 -44.28
C GLU A 222 -29.55 38.05 -45.52
N TYR A 223 -30.09 37.89 -46.73
CA TYR A 223 -29.35 38.04 -47.99
C TYR A 223 -29.98 38.96 -49.05
N GLY A 224 -31.08 39.70 -48.75
CA GLY A 224 -31.69 40.70 -49.64
C GLY A 224 -32.29 40.11 -50.93
N GLU A 225 -33.62 40.11 -51.07
CA GLU A 225 -34.40 39.52 -52.20
C GLU A 225 -33.86 38.15 -52.68
N ALA A 226 -34.25 37.07 -51.98
CA ALA A 226 -33.86 35.73 -52.41
C ALA A 226 -34.63 35.36 -53.68
N LEU A 227 -33.98 35.55 -54.81
CA LEU A 227 -34.38 34.99 -56.08
C LEU A 227 -34.09 33.49 -56.06
N LEU A 228 -35.14 32.67 -55.92
CA LEU A 228 -35.00 31.23 -56.03
C LEU A 228 -35.06 30.88 -57.50
N THR A 229 -33.94 30.41 -58.07
CA THR A 229 -33.91 29.93 -59.45
C THR A 229 -34.61 28.57 -59.57
N PRO A 230 -35.06 28.16 -60.77
CA PRO A 230 -35.65 26.84 -60.94
C PRO A 230 -34.75 25.73 -60.39
N GLY A 231 -35.30 24.84 -59.57
CA GLY A 231 -34.55 23.74 -58.94
C GLY A 231 -33.81 24.12 -57.65
N ASP A 232 -33.90 25.38 -57.21
CA ASP A 232 -33.47 25.77 -55.86
C ASP A 232 -34.45 25.25 -54.81
N SER A 233 -33.91 24.70 -53.74
CA SER A 233 -34.65 24.47 -52.50
C SER A 233 -33.95 25.17 -51.36
N VAL A 234 -34.71 25.99 -50.64
CA VAL A 234 -34.21 26.79 -49.51
C VAL A 234 -35.02 26.50 -48.27
N TRP A 235 -34.35 26.38 -47.14
CA TRP A 235 -35.00 26.39 -45.84
C TRP A 235 -34.68 27.70 -45.13
N ILE A 236 -35.71 28.44 -44.74
CA ILE A 236 -35.59 29.70 -44.00
C ILE A 236 -36.35 29.67 -42.67
N VAL A 237 -35.91 30.44 -41.70
CA VAL A 237 -36.45 30.52 -40.34
C VAL A 237 -36.47 31.97 -39.84
N SER A 238 -37.50 32.37 -39.09
CA SER A 238 -37.63 33.72 -38.54
C SER A 238 -36.77 33.89 -37.29
N ASP A 239 -36.29 35.10 -36.99
CA ASP A 239 -35.73 35.46 -35.69
C ASP A 239 -36.80 35.83 -34.64
N GLY A 240 -38.07 35.91 -35.06
CA GLY A 240 -39.20 36.34 -34.24
C GLY A 240 -39.26 37.85 -33.97
N SER A 241 -38.41 38.64 -34.64
CA SER A 241 -38.29 40.09 -34.43
C SER A 241 -38.48 40.88 -35.73
N SER A 242 -37.51 40.81 -36.65
CA SER A 242 -37.54 41.54 -37.92
C SER A 242 -36.71 40.90 -39.02
N PHE A 243 -36.19 39.68 -38.87
CA PHE A 243 -35.36 39.01 -39.88
C PHE A 243 -35.73 37.55 -40.15
N TRP A 244 -35.53 37.14 -41.41
CA TRP A 244 -35.54 35.75 -41.86
C TRP A 244 -34.11 35.27 -42.15
N HIS A 245 -33.71 34.16 -41.54
CA HIS A 245 -32.42 33.48 -41.66
C HIS A 245 -32.50 32.24 -42.55
N ARG A 246 -31.39 31.84 -43.19
CA ARG A 246 -31.33 30.67 -44.10
C ARG A 246 -30.58 29.49 -43.47
N VAL A 247 -31.17 28.30 -43.52
CA VAL A 247 -30.62 27.04 -42.96
C VAL A 247 -29.84 26.24 -44.02
N PHE A 248 -30.45 26.01 -45.19
CA PHE A 248 -29.74 25.44 -46.34
C PHE A 248 -30.25 26.04 -47.65
N HIS A 249 -29.40 25.99 -48.67
CA HIS A 249 -29.72 26.26 -50.06
C HIS A 249 -29.01 25.21 -50.89
N THR A 250 -29.78 24.43 -51.63
CA THR A 250 -29.21 23.52 -52.63
C THR A 250 -29.81 23.85 -53.98
N ASN A 251 -29.02 23.61 -55.02
CA ASN A 251 -29.50 23.68 -56.39
C ASN A 251 -29.35 22.29 -57.00
N MET A 252 -30.46 21.71 -57.45
CA MET A 252 -30.45 20.37 -58.04
C MET A 252 -29.77 20.33 -59.42
N GLN A 253 -29.49 21.47 -60.04
CA GLN A 253 -28.84 21.61 -61.34
C GLN A 253 -27.34 21.97 -61.22
N ASN A 254 -26.92 22.68 -60.18
CA ASN A 254 -25.53 23.11 -59.92
C ASN A 254 -25.06 22.65 -58.53
N PRO A 255 -24.69 21.37 -58.38
CA PRO A 255 -24.36 20.78 -57.08
C PRO A 255 -22.98 21.21 -56.56
N ASN A 256 -22.93 21.59 -55.29
CA ASN A 256 -21.69 21.78 -54.54
C ASN A 256 -21.26 20.43 -53.95
N PHE A 257 -20.13 19.86 -54.39
CA PHE A 257 -19.71 18.52 -54.00
C PHE A 257 -18.79 18.53 -52.77
N SER A 258 -19.26 17.93 -51.68
CA SER A 258 -18.50 17.67 -50.45
C SER A 258 -18.61 16.18 -50.08
N GLY A 259 -17.49 15.50 -49.75
CA GLY A 259 -17.46 14.05 -49.45
C GLY A 259 -16.56 13.24 -50.37
N GLN A 260 -16.90 11.96 -50.64
CA GLN A 260 -16.16 11.03 -51.54
C GLN A 260 -16.91 10.83 -52.88
N PRO A 261 -16.70 11.71 -53.89
CA PRO A 261 -17.36 11.63 -55.20
C PRO A 261 -16.66 10.63 -56.16
N THR A 262 -17.40 10.06 -57.11
CA THR A 262 -16.88 9.16 -58.17
C THR A 262 -16.81 9.86 -59.55
N ALA A 263 -15.80 9.55 -60.39
CA ALA A 263 -15.57 10.18 -61.71
C ALA A 263 -14.93 9.23 -62.75
N THR A 264 -14.96 9.57 -64.05
CA THR A 264 -14.38 8.77 -65.17
C THR A 264 -12.91 9.06 -65.44
N THR A 265 -12.11 8.03 -65.72
CA THR A 265 -10.64 8.12 -65.80
C THR A 265 -10.12 8.88 -67.03
N PRO A 266 -9.34 9.97 -66.84
CA PRO A 266 -8.69 10.69 -67.94
C PRO A 266 -7.58 9.87 -68.65
N PRO A 267 -7.27 10.17 -69.93
CA PRO A 267 -6.09 9.62 -70.64
C PRO A 267 -4.75 9.96 -69.96
N GLN A 268 -3.72 9.11 -70.06
CA GLN A 268 -2.41 9.33 -69.45
C GLN A 268 -1.77 10.66 -69.91
N PHE A 269 -1.30 11.47 -68.95
CA PHE A 269 -0.82 12.86 -69.14
C PHE A 269 -1.89 13.91 -69.56
N ASP A 270 -3.20 13.61 -69.51
CA ASP A 270 -4.28 14.61 -69.68
C ASP A 270 -4.13 15.75 -68.65
N ASN A 271 -4.18 16.99 -69.15
CA ASN A 271 -3.98 18.22 -68.39
C ASN A 271 -5.26 19.06 -68.25
N SER A 272 -6.43 18.50 -68.57
CA SER A 272 -7.73 19.15 -68.46
C SER A 272 -8.21 19.24 -67.01
N ALA A 273 -9.15 20.16 -66.75
CA ALA A 273 -9.73 20.38 -65.41
C ALA A 273 -10.76 19.31 -65.00
N LYS A 274 -10.73 18.12 -65.60
CA LYS A 274 -11.59 17.00 -65.19
C LYS A 274 -11.16 16.49 -63.81
N ILE A 275 -12.11 15.91 -63.07
CA ILE A 275 -11.79 15.28 -61.79
C ILE A 275 -10.89 14.07 -62.04
N ALA A 276 -9.66 14.13 -61.54
CA ALA A 276 -8.69 13.06 -61.68
C ALA A 276 -9.13 11.80 -60.91
N THR A 277 -9.02 10.65 -61.56
CA THR A 277 -9.39 9.36 -60.94
C THR A 277 -8.17 8.56 -60.53
N THR A 278 -8.35 7.60 -59.63
CA THR A 278 -7.29 6.72 -59.12
C THR A 278 -6.59 5.90 -60.21
N ALA A 279 -7.30 5.49 -61.26
CA ALA A 279 -6.70 4.72 -62.37
C ALA A 279 -5.77 5.58 -63.26
N PHE A 280 -6.06 6.88 -63.41
CA PHE A 280 -5.16 7.82 -64.10
C PHE A 280 -3.86 8.01 -63.30
N VAL A 281 -3.97 8.04 -61.96
CA VAL A 281 -2.81 8.10 -61.07
C VAL A 281 -1.97 6.82 -61.12
N GLN A 282 -2.58 5.64 -61.26
CA GLN A 282 -1.83 4.39 -61.43
C GLN A 282 -1.03 4.32 -62.74
N GLN A 283 -1.58 4.85 -63.84
CA GLN A 283 -0.86 4.91 -65.12
C GLN A 283 0.37 5.83 -65.04
N ALA A 284 0.33 6.88 -64.23
CA ALA A 284 1.49 7.75 -63.99
C ALA A 284 2.63 7.08 -63.19
N SER A 285 2.43 5.85 -62.66
CA SER A 285 3.36 5.19 -61.74
C SER A 285 4.40 4.24 -62.38
N GLY A 286 4.60 4.24 -63.71
CA GLY A 286 5.84 3.71 -64.33
C GLY A 286 5.78 2.46 -65.25
N ASN A 287 4.79 2.33 -66.14
CA ASN A 287 4.82 1.32 -67.22
C ASN A 287 5.48 1.86 -68.51
N PHE A 288 6.21 1.01 -69.26
CA PHE A 288 6.80 1.37 -70.57
C PHE A 288 5.73 1.59 -71.64
N GLN A 289 5.96 2.53 -72.58
CA GLN A 289 5.06 2.87 -73.68
C GLN A 289 4.85 1.68 -74.64
N ALA A 290 5.93 0.99 -75.03
CA ALA A 290 5.91 -0.17 -75.92
C ALA A 290 7.20 -1.02 -75.77
N ARG A 291 7.15 -2.30 -76.16
CA ARG A 291 8.35 -3.14 -76.38
C ARG A 291 8.68 -3.18 -77.86
N LYS A 292 9.91 -2.87 -78.27
CA LYS A 292 10.34 -2.74 -79.67
C LYS A 292 11.57 -3.60 -79.96
N TYR A 293 11.40 -4.70 -80.68
CA TYR A 293 12.52 -5.55 -81.11
C TYR A 293 13.11 -5.05 -82.43
N ILE A 294 14.43 -4.84 -82.47
CA ILE A 294 15.18 -4.35 -83.62
C ILE A 294 16.21 -5.41 -84.02
N ASN A 295 16.11 -5.93 -85.23
CA ASN A 295 17.08 -6.86 -85.81
C ASN A 295 18.07 -6.07 -86.68
N GLY A 296 19.31 -5.91 -86.21
CA GLY A 296 20.33 -5.08 -86.89
C GLY A 296 20.31 -3.60 -86.47
N SER A 297 20.77 -2.71 -87.35
CA SER A 297 20.86 -1.27 -87.06
C SER A 297 19.56 -0.53 -87.40
N ALA A 298 19.14 0.42 -86.56
CA ALA A 298 17.96 1.25 -86.82
C ALA A 298 18.03 2.60 -86.10
N THR A 299 17.26 3.58 -86.59
CA THR A 299 17.07 4.88 -85.95
C THR A 299 15.73 4.90 -85.21
N LEU A 300 15.74 5.33 -83.94
CA LEU A 300 14.54 5.53 -83.14
C LEU A 300 13.91 6.89 -83.46
N ALA A 301 12.58 6.95 -83.49
CA ALA A 301 11.84 8.19 -83.71
C ALA A 301 11.44 8.79 -82.36
N ALA A 302 11.34 10.13 -82.23
CA ALA A 302 10.95 10.77 -80.97
C ALA A 302 9.62 10.27 -80.37
N SER A 303 8.70 9.76 -81.20
CA SER A 303 7.44 9.13 -80.79
C SER A 303 7.60 7.79 -80.08
N ASP A 304 8.77 7.16 -80.16
CA ASP A 304 9.10 5.90 -79.48
C ASP A 304 9.51 6.12 -78.01
N THR A 305 9.48 7.35 -77.51
CA THR A 305 9.91 7.71 -76.15
C THR A 305 9.14 6.96 -75.05
N GLY A 306 9.86 6.37 -74.11
CA GLY A 306 9.32 5.50 -73.07
C GLY A 306 9.23 4.03 -73.50
N SER A 307 9.73 3.67 -74.70
CA SER A 307 9.78 2.27 -75.15
C SER A 307 10.97 1.50 -74.59
N TRP A 308 10.77 0.21 -74.38
CA TRP A 308 11.82 -0.78 -74.16
C TRP A 308 12.26 -1.39 -75.50
N VAL A 309 13.46 -1.05 -75.94
CA VAL A 309 14.07 -1.47 -77.21
C VAL A 309 14.97 -2.68 -76.99
N GLU A 310 14.77 -3.75 -77.75
CA GLU A 310 15.61 -4.94 -77.75
C GLU A 310 16.42 -4.99 -79.05
N ALA A 311 17.72 -4.71 -78.99
CA ALA A 311 18.62 -4.78 -80.13
C ALA A 311 19.19 -6.20 -80.27
N GLY A 312 18.75 -6.94 -81.28
CA GLY A 312 19.11 -8.33 -81.56
C GLY A 312 19.71 -8.54 -82.96
N GLY A 313 20.05 -9.79 -83.27
CA GLY A 313 20.63 -10.20 -84.56
C GLY A 313 22.01 -10.86 -84.44
N ILE A 314 22.71 -10.96 -85.58
CA ILE A 314 23.95 -11.73 -85.78
C ILE A 314 25.21 -10.89 -86.07
N GLY A 315 25.18 -9.57 -85.90
CA GLY A 315 26.34 -8.71 -86.17
C GLY A 315 26.39 -7.47 -85.27
N PRO A 316 27.48 -6.67 -85.35
CA PRO A 316 27.52 -5.38 -84.68
C PRO A 316 26.38 -4.52 -85.24
N SER A 317 25.49 -4.09 -84.36
CA SER A 317 24.31 -3.30 -84.70
C SER A 317 24.42 -1.93 -84.06
N THR A 318 23.91 -0.91 -84.75
CA THR A 318 23.87 0.47 -84.27
C THR A 318 22.44 0.92 -84.06
N ILE A 319 22.09 1.27 -82.82
CA ILE A 319 20.82 1.91 -82.49
C ILE A 319 21.07 3.42 -82.42
N THR A 320 20.55 4.15 -83.40
CA THR A 320 20.69 5.61 -83.44
C THR A 320 19.50 6.27 -82.75
N LEU A 321 19.78 7.03 -81.69
CA LEU A 321 18.80 7.83 -80.98
C LEU A 321 18.33 9.00 -81.87
N PRO A 322 17.11 9.53 -81.69
CA PRO A 322 16.70 10.74 -82.37
C PRO A 322 17.52 11.94 -81.88
N ALA A 323 17.48 13.04 -82.64
CA ALA A 323 18.04 14.31 -82.18
C ALA A 323 17.39 14.71 -80.83
N PRO A 324 18.15 15.08 -79.80
CA PRO A 324 17.63 15.32 -78.46
C PRO A 324 16.85 16.64 -78.34
N ALA A 325 16.31 17.21 -79.43
CA ALA A 325 15.71 18.56 -79.48
C ALA A 325 14.49 18.78 -78.56
N THR A 326 13.93 17.70 -78.00
CA THR A 326 12.89 17.74 -76.95
C THR A 326 13.50 17.17 -75.68
N SER A 327 13.30 17.85 -74.54
CA SER A 327 13.72 17.30 -73.24
C SER A 327 12.84 16.12 -72.82
N ASN A 328 13.40 15.23 -72.00
CA ASN A 328 12.70 14.09 -71.41
C ASN A 328 12.24 13.00 -72.40
N LEU A 329 12.87 12.92 -73.57
CA LEU A 329 12.78 11.69 -74.36
C LEU A 329 13.52 10.60 -73.61
N THR A 330 12.89 9.46 -73.40
CA THR A 330 13.44 8.33 -72.64
C THR A 330 13.51 7.07 -73.50
N TYR A 331 14.61 6.33 -73.39
CA TYR A 331 14.76 5.04 -74.06
C TYR A 331 15.43 4.04 -73.14
N THR A 332 14.84 2.85 -73.02
CA THR A 332 15.49 1.70 -72.40
C THR A 332 15.93 0.76 -73.51
N VAL A 333 17.23 0.54 -73.69
CA VAL A 333 17.78 -0.32 -74.75
C VAL A 333 18.48 -1.52 -74.13
N THR A 334 18.10 -2.73 -74.53
CA THR A 334 18.73 -3.99 -74.14
C THR A 334 19.42 -4.62 -75.34
N ASN A 335 20.68 -5.03 -75.20
CA ASN A 335 21.35 -5.86 -76.19
C ASN A 335 20.99 -7.33 -75.96
N VAL A 336 20.32 -7.94 -76.94
CA VAL A 336 19.89 -9.35 -76.93
C VAL A 336 20.51 -10.15 -78.08
N THR A 337 21.66 -9.71 -78.64
CA THR A 337 22.36 -10.46 -79.70
C THR A 337 22.79 -11.85 -79.22
N SER A 338 22.73 -12.84 -80.12
CA SER A 338 22.95 -14.25 -79.77
C SER A 338 24.37 -14.77 -80.03
N ASN A 339 25.23 -13.93 -80.59
CA ASN A 339 26.56 -14.27 -81.11
C ASN A 339 27.72 -13.63 -80.31
N GLY A 340 27.43 -12.98 -79.17
CA GLY A 340 28.44 -12.31 -78.36
C GLY A 340 28.89 -10.93 -78.86
N THR A 341 28.30 -10.37 -79.92
CA THR A 341 28.69 -9.03 -80.42
C THR A 341 27.93 -7.91 -79.72
N GLY A 342 28.66 -6.88 -79.28
CA GLY A 342 28.10 -5.67 -78.67
C GLY A 342 27.19 -4.87 -79.62
N VAL A 343 26.28 -4.07 -79.03
CA VAL A 343 25.45 -3.09 -79.72
C VAL A 343 26.04 -1.70 -79.48
N THR A 344 26.14 -0.88 -80.52
CA THR A 344 26.54 0.52 -80.40
C THR A 344 25.30 1.40 -80.37
N ILE A 345 25.14 2.22 -79.35
CA ILE A 345 24.14 3.29 -79.33
C ILE A 345 24.83 4.55 -79.83
N SER A 346 24.23 5.22 -80.81
CA SER A 346 24.77 6.46 -81.39
C SER A 346 23.74 7.57 -81.36
N THR A 347 24.21 8.81 -81.53
CA THR A 347 23.36 9.99 -81.68
C THR A 347 23.84 10.79 -82.91
N PRO A 348 22.94 11.38 -83.70
CA PRO A 348 23.31 12.00 -84.98
C PRO A 348 24.04 13.35 -84.84
N THR A 349 23.79 14.12 -83.77
CA THR A 349 24.27 15.52 -83.66
C THR A 349 24.70 15.94 -82.26
N ALA A 350 24.75 15.03 -81.28
CA ALA A 350 24.97 15.36 -79.86
C ALA A 350 25.98 14.44 -79.18
N SER A 351 26.21 14.63 -77.86
CA SER A 351 26.97 13.68 -77.04
C SER A 351 26.05 12.79 -76.20
N ILE A 352 26.53 11.59 -75.89
CA ILE A 352 26.00 10.69 -74.87
C ILE A 352 26.92 10.80 -73.65
N TYR A 353 26.40 11.30 -72.54
CA TYR A 353 27.10 11.41 -71.26
C TYR A 353 26.90 10.15 -70.43
N ASN A 354 28.00 9.54 -69.98
CA ASN A 354 27.99 8.46 -68.99
C ASN A 354 28.97 8.81 -67.86
N GLN A 355 28.46 8.99 -66.64
CA GLN A 355 29.27 9.36 -65.46
C GLN A 355 30.26 10.50 -65.75
N ALA A 356 29.75 11.60 -66.33
CA ALA A 356 30.51 12.79 -66.75
C ALA A 356 31.46 12.63 -67.96
N SER A 357 31.56 11.46 -68.57
CA SER A 357 32.31 11.25 -69.83
C SER A 357 31.41 11.44 -71.04
N ALA A 358 31.78 12.34 -71.95
CA ALA A 358 31.05 12.61 -73.18
C ALA A 358 31.60 11.80 -74.37
N SER A 359 30.74 11.12 -75.11
CA SER A 359 31.09 10.37 -76.33
C SER A 359 29.98 10.46 -77.38
N ALA A 360 30.31 10.38 -78.67
CA ALA A 360 29.31 10.31 -79.74
C ALA A 360 28.58 8.94 -79.80
N SER A 361 29.10 7.94 -79.09
CA SER A 361 28.53 6.61 -79.01
C SER A 361 28.73 5.94 -77.65
N PHE A 362 27.88 4.97 -77.35
CA PHE A 362 27.92 4.15 -76.14
C PHE A 362 27.86 2.67 -76.53
N SER A 363 28.81 1.87 -76.06
CA SER A 363 28.85 0.43 -76.31
C SER A 363 28.05 -0.32 -75.25
N LEU A 364 27.18 -1.23 -75.69
CA LEU A 364 26.31 -2.05 -74.85
C LEU A 364 26.65 -3.54 -75.04
N ASP A 365 27.16 -4.18 -73.99
CA ASP A 365 27.54 -5.60 -73.99
C ASP A 365 26.33 -6.52 -74.14
N VAL A 366 26.56 -7.76 -74.56
CA VAL A 366 25.48 -8.74 -74.73
C VAL A 366 24.78 -9.03 -73.40
N GLY A 367 23.45 -8.92 -73.39
CA GLY A 367 22.62 -9.05 -72.20
C GLY A 367 22.59 -7.83 -71.29
N ALA A 368 23.27 -6.73 -71.65
CA ALA A 368 23.20 -5.47 -70.91
C ALA A 368 21.99 -4.62 -71.33
N THR A 369 21.48 -3.83 -70.40
CA THR A 369 20.40 -2.85 -70.62
C THR A 369 20.85 -1.46 -70.18
N VAL A 370 20.54 -0.44 -70.95
CA VAL A 370 20.84 0.96 -70.63
C VAL A 370 19.59 1.83 -70.76
N GLU A 371 19.43 2.78 -69.86
CA GLU A 371 18.37 3.78 -69.90
C GLU A 371 18.98 5.15 -70.17
N LEU A 372 18.42 5.87 -71.15
CA LEU A 372 18.88 7.17 -71.60
C LEU A 372 17.77 8.21 -71.53
N VAL A 373 18.13 9.44 -71.17
CA VAL A 373 17.23 10.60 -71.17
C VAL A 373 17.84 11.77 -71.95
N SER A 374 17.02 12.53 -72.67
CA SER A 374 17.44 13.77 -73.35
C SER A 374 17.26 15.02 -72.47
N ASP A 375 18.18 15.97 -72.56
CA ASP A 375 18.13 17.26 -71.84
C ASP A 375 17.83 18.47 -72.74
N ALA A 376 17.22 18.23 -73.92
CA ALA A 376 17.07 19.16 -75.04
C ALA A 376 18.34 19.40 -75.90
N SER A 377 19.54 18.97 -75.44
CA SER A 377 20.81 19.20 -76.14
C SER A 377 21.66 17.94 -76.32
N ASN A 378 21.66 17.04 -75.35
CA ASN A 378 22.46 15.82 -75.26
C ASN A 378 21.64 14.66 -74.71
N TRP A 379 22.23 13.48 -74.78
CA TRP A 379 21.74 12.26 -74.15
C TRP A 379 22.55 11.97 -72.89
N THR A 380 21.88 11.53 -71.83
CA THR A 380 22.53 11.11 -70.58
C THR A 380 22.11 9.69 -70.24
N VAL A 381 23.09 8.83 -69.93
CA VAL A 381 22.85 7.50 -69.37
C VAL A 381 22.49 7.64 -67.90
N ILE A 382 21.28 7.22 -67.54
CA ILE A 382 20.75 7.31 -66.17
C ILE A 382 20.70 5.96 -65.46
N ALA A 383 20.69 4.86 -66.20
CA ALA A 383 20.86 3.51 -65.67
C ALA A 383 21.61 2.62 -66.67
N HIS A 384 22.49 1.74 -66.18
CA HIS A 384 23.18 0.73 -66.99
C HIS A 384 23.30 -0.57 -66.18
N TYR A 385 22.64 -1.62 -66.65
CA TYR A 385 22.59 -2.94 -66.04
C TYR A 385 23.38 -3.93 -66.92
N THR A 386 24.47 -4.48 -66.41
CA THR A 386 25.21 -5.59 -67.05
C THR A 386 25.00 -6.89 -66.26
N ARG A 387 25.08 -8.07 -66.91
CA ARG A 387 24.98 -9.38 -66.22
C ARG A 387 26.18 -9.71 -65.33
N SER A 388 27.20 -8.85 -65.27
CA SER A 388 28.35 -9.01 -64.37
C SER A 388 28.85 -7.61 -63.97
N PRO A 389 28.42 -7.07 -62.82
CA PRO A 389 28.96 -5.82 -62.33
C PRO A 389 30.41 -6.05 -61.88
N ILE A 390 31.36 -5.73 -62.76
CA ILE A 390 32.78 -5.63 -62.40
C ILE A 390 32.97 -4.33 -61.62
N ALA A 391 32.76 -4.38 -60.31
CA ALA A 391 33.17 -3.30 -59.42
C ALA A 391 34.71 -3.29 -59.33
N GLN A 392 35.33 -2.12 -59.46
CA GLN A 392 36.78 -1.99 -59.22
C GLN A 392 37.08 -2.34 -57.76
N THR A 393 38.03 -3.27 -57.55
CA THR A 393 38.52 -3.58 -56.20
C THR A 393 39.19 -2.33 -55.63
N ALA A 394 38.61 -1.81 -54.55
CA ALA A 394 39.16 -0.67 -53.83
C ALA A 394 40.51 -1.02 -53.19
N PRO A 395 41.39 -0.02 -52.98
CA PRO A 395 42.63 -0.21 -52.22
C PRO A 395 42.34 -0.77 -50.82
N GLN A 396 43.28 -1.56 -50.28
CA GLN A 396 43.20 -2.09 -48.92
C GLN A 396 43.00 -0.91 -47.94
N TYR A 397 41.98 -1.01 -47.08
CA TYR A 397 41.57 0.04 -46.12
C TYR A 397 40.85 1.29 -46.71
N ASP A 398 40.25 1.20 -47.90
CA ASP A 398 39.31 2.22 -48.38
C ASP A 398 38.13 2.39 -47.39
N ASN A 399 37.90 3.64 -46.96
CA ASN A 399 36.87 4.01 -45.98
C ASN A 399 35.65 4.68 -46.64
N SER A 400 35.57 4.65 -47.97
CA SER A 400 34.43 5.14 -48.71
C SER A 400 33.20 4.24 -48.52
N THR A 401 32.02 4.74 -48.86
CA THR A 401 30.77 3.96 -48.83
C THR A 401 30.58 3.08 -50.07
N ARG A 402 31.68 2.69 -50.75
CA ARG A 402 31.65 1.85 -51.96
C ARG A 402 31.29 0.40 -51.60
N LEU A 403 30.65 -0.30 -52.53
CA LEU A 403 30.36 -1.73 -52.39
C LEU A 403 31.67 -2.55 -52.39
N ALA A 404 31.86 -3.40 -51.39
CA ALA A 404 33.04 -4.26 -51.27
C ALA A 404 33.04 -5.41 -52.29
N THR A 405 34.15 -5.62 -52.99
CA THR A 405 34.33 -6.78 -53.89
C THR A 405 34.66 -8.05 -53.09
N THR A 406 34.40 -9.23 -53.64
CA THR A 406 34.81 -10.51 -53.01
C THR A 406 36.32 -10.61 -52.79
N ALA A 407 37.13 -9.95 -53.62
CA ALA A 407 38.57 -9.82 -53.42
C ALA A 407 38.92 -8.91 -52.22
N PHE A 408 38.18 -7.80 -52.04
CA PHE A 408 38.32 -6.90 -50.88
C PHE A 408 37.91 -7.61 -49.57
N VAL A 409 36.79 -8.35 -49.57
CA VAL A 409 36.32 -9.10 -48.39
C VAL A 409 37.32 -10.19 -47.97
N LYS A 410 37.93 -10.91 -48.92
CA LYS A 410 38.99 -11.89 -48.60
C LYS A 410 40.23 -11.26 -47.96
N GLN A 411 40.52 -9.99 -48.25
CA GLN A 411 41.64 -9.25 -47.65
C GLN A 411 41.30 -8.64 -46.27
N ALA A 412 40.02 -8.62 -45.88
CA ALA A 412 39.53 -7.95 -44.66
C ALA A 412 39.49 -8.84 -43.39
N GLY A 413 39.98 -10.07 -43.44
CA GLY A 413 40.32 -10.83 -42.22
C GLY A 413 39.26 -11.80 -41.66
N GLU A 414 38.14 -12.06 -42.33
CA GLU A 414 37.17 -13.09 -41.90
C GLU A 414 37.48 -14.51 -42.41
N SER A 415 38.60 -14.70 -43.11
CA SER A 415 39.08 -16.01 -43.55
C SER A 415 40.60 -16.04 -43.50
N PHE A 416 41.18 -17.07 -42.86
CA PHE A 416 42.62 -17.27 -42.85
C PHE A 416 43.13 -17.59 -44.27
N SER A 417 44.34 -17.14 -44.60
CA SER A 417 44.99 -17.46 -45.88
C SER A 417 45.28 -18.96 -46.04
N GLY A 418 45.31 -19.70 -44.92
CA GLY A 418 45.41 -21.15 -44.82
C GLY A 418 45.79 -21.60 -43.41
N ILE A 419 45.70 -22.90 -43.12
CA ILE A 419 46.24 -23.52 -41.89
C ILE A 419 47.61 -24.10 -42.22
N GLN A 420 48.63 -23.72 -41.45
CA GLN A 420 50.02 -24.15 -41.68
C GLN A 420 50.59 -24.79 -40.41
N GLY A 421 51.04 -26.05 -40.52
CA GLY A 421 51.60 -26.80 -39.39
C GLY A 421 53.10 -26.59 -39.24
N ILE A 422 53.57 -26.31 -38.01
CA ILE A 422 55.00 -26.17 -37.68
C ILE A 422 55.32 -26.99 -36.43
N ASN A 423 56.33 -27.86 -36.49
CA ASN A 423 56.72 -28.76 -35.40
C ASN A 423 58.16 -28.63 -34.93
N VAL A 424 58.90 -27.67 -35.48
CA VAL A 424 60.29 -27.36 -35.11
C VAL A 424 60.43 -25.84 -34.98
N THR A 425 61.48 -25.39 -34.30
CA THR A 425 61.81 -23.96 -34.23
C THR A 425 62.01 -23.39 -35.64
N ALA A 426 61.31 -22.31 -35.96
CA ALA A 426 61.25 -21.76 -37.32
C ALA A 426 61.08 -20.24 -37.33
N SER A 427 61.51 -19.60 -38.42
CA SER A 427 61.26 -18.18 -38.69
C SER A 427 60.17 -18.03 -39.74
N LEU A 428 59.14 -17.25 -39.42
CA LEU A 428 58.02 -16.94 -40.30
C LEU A 428 58.42 -15.82 -41.29
N ASN A 429 57.74 -15.75 -42.43
CA ASN A 429 57.97 -14.79 -43.52
C ASN A 429 56.65 -14.19 -44.03
N GLY A 430 56.71 -13.29 -45.02
CA GLY A 430 55.53 -12.61 -45.58
C GLY A 430 54.42 -13.53 -46.11
N GLY A 431 54.72 -14.78 -46.47
CA GLY A 431 53.73 -15.78 -46.88
C GLY A 431 52.87 -16.35 -45.74
N HIS A 432 53.21 -16.04 -44.49
CA HIS A 432 52.46 -16.44 -43.30
C HIS A 432 51.49 -15.35 -42.81
N VAL A 433 51.49 -14.18 -43.46
CA VAL A 433 50.55 -13.10 -43.15
C VAL A 433 49.12 -13.57 -43.47
N GLY A 434 48.22 -13.36 -42.51
CA GLY A 434 46.84 -13.83 -42.54
C GLY A 434 46.66 -15.34 -42.30
N ALA A 435 47.74 -16.10 -42.03
CA ALA A 435 47.66 -17.54 -41.83
C ALA A 435 47.32 -17.92 -40.38
N PHE A 436 46.76 -19.12 -40.21
CA PHE A 436 46.61 -19.79 -38.93
C PHE A 436 47.75 -20.81 -38.77
N ILE A 437 48.66 -20.54 -37.86
CA ILE A 437 49.81 -21.40 -37.56
C ILE A 437 49.43 -22.39 -36.46
N TRP A 438 49.47 -23.68 -36.81
CA TRP A 438 49.33 -24.77 -35.85
C TRP A 438 50.73 -25.23 -35.41
N ALA A 439 51.16 -24.79 -34.22
CA ALA A 439 52.49 -25.06 -33.70
C ALA A 439 52.44 -26.26 -32.74
N TYR A 440 52.98 -27.42 -33.12
CA TYR A 440 52.79 -28.68 -32.36
C TYR A 440 54.09 -29.38 -31.96
N GLY A 441 55.23 -28.69 -32.01
CA GLY A 441 56.49 -29.18 -31.47
C GLY A 441 56.72 -28.68 -30.04
N ALA A 442 57.00 -29.59 -29.11
CA ALA A 442 57.28 -29.24 -27.71
C ALA A 442 58.51 -28.32 -27.60
N GLY A 443 58.39 -27.19 -26.90
CA GLY A 443 59.52 -26.27 -26.66
C GLY A 443 59.99 -25.53 -27.91
N THR A 444 59.19 -25.51 -28.98
CA THR A 444 59.55 -24.81 -30.21
C THR A 444 59.50 -23.29 -30.02
N THR A 445 60.37 -22.59 -30.74
CA THR A 445 60.34 -21.13 -30.85
C THR A 445 59.96 -20.71 -32.25
N LEU A 446 58.90 -19.92 -32.41
CA LEU A 446 58.49 -19.33 -33.68
C LEU A 446 58.90 -17.86 -33.72
N THR A 447 59.78 -17.51 -34.65
CA THR A 447 60.21 -16.11 -34.84
C THR A 447 59.28 -15.45 -35.85
N LEU A 448 58.56 -14.40 -35.45
CA LEU A 448 57.71 -13.59 -36.32
C LEU A 448 58.56 -12.91 -37.42
N PRO A 449 57.99 -12.59 -38.59
CA PRO A 449 58.73 -11.87 -39.61
C PRO A 449 59.11 -10.46 -39.12
N PRO A 450 60.20 -9.86 -39.64
CA PRO A 450 60.54 -8.47 -39.34
C PRO A 450 59.36 -7.54 -39.64
N VAL A 451 59.03 -6.66 -38.70
CA VAL A 451 57.90 -5.73 -38.83
C VAL A 451 58.06 -4.82 -40.05
N GLY A 452 59.28 -4.43 -40.39
CA GLY A 452 59.57 -3.65 -41.60
C GLY A 452 59.38 -4.41 -42.92
N GLY A 453 59.25 -5.74 -42.87
CA GLY A 453 59.05 -6.61 -44.03
C GLY A 453 57.58 -7.03 -44.26
N VAL A 454 56.65 -6.57 -43.43
CA VAL A 454 55.21 -6.84 -43.56
C VAL A 454 54.40 -5.54 -43.46
N PRO A 455 53.23 -5.43 -44.12
CA PRO A 455 52.39 -4.24 -44.01
C PRO A 455 51.99 -3.94 -42.56
N ASN A 456 51.77 -2.67 -42.21
CA ASN A 456 51.17 -2.31 -40.92
C ASN A 456 49.75 -2.90 -40.83
N GLY A 457 49.40 -3.50 -39.68
CA GLY A 457 48.14 -4.22 -39.48
C GLY A 457 48.15 -5.66 -39.98
N ALA A 458 49.29 -6.20 -40.44
CA ALA A 458 49.42 -7.60 -40.83
C ALA A 458 49.23 -8.51 -39.61
N THR A 459 48.36 -9.52 -39.72
CA THR A 459 48.05 -10.45 -38.63
C THR A 459 48.67 -11.82 -38.86
N ILE A 460 49.12 -12.47 -37.79
CA ILE A 460 49.51 -13.89 -37.76
C ILE A 460 48.87 -14.50 -36.52
N THR A 461 48.13 -15.59 -36.69
CA THR A 461 47.52 -16.31 -35.58
C THR A 461 48.31 -17.58 -35.30
N VAL A 462 48.68 -17.83 -34.04
CA VAL A 462 49.39 -19.03 -33.59
C VAL A 462 48.54 -19.74 -32.54
N ALA A 463 48.27 -21.02 -32.76
CA ALA A 463 47.64 -21.91 -31.78
C ALA A 463 48.53 -23.12 -31.53
N THR A 464 48.52 -23.63 -30.30
CA THR A 464 49.39 -24.74 -29.92
C THR A 464 48.71 -25.74 -28.99
N PRO A 465 48.83 -27.06 -29.25
CA PRO A 465 48.46 -28.09 -28.27
C PRO A 465 49.56 -28.34 -27.23
N LEU A 466 50.74 -27.72 -27.34
CA LEU A 466 51.91 -27.89 -26.44
C LEU A 466 52.45 -26.51 -26.00
N GLY A 467 53.50 -26.47 -25.16
CA GLY A 467 54.17 -25.21 -24.82
C GLY A 467 55.04 -24.70 -25.98
N VAL A 468 54.79 -23.49 -26.47
CA VAL A 468 55.51 -22.84 -27.58
C VAL A 468 55.89 -21.40 -27.21
N THR A 469 57.06 -20.95 -27.65
CA THR A 469 57.48 -19.54 -27.51
C THR A 469 57.37 -18.83 -28.85
N VAL A 470 56.67 -17.70 -28.91
CA VAL A 470 56.68 -16.79 -30.06
C VAL A 470 57.66 -15.66 -29.77
N LYS A 471 58.48 -15.28 -30.75
CA LYS A 471 59.55 -14.30 -30.59
C LYS A 471 59.51 -13.26 -31.71
N GLY A 472 59.75 -11.99 -31.41
CA GLY A 472 59.96 -10.95 -32.43
C GLY A 472 61.28 -11.13 -33.19
N SER A 473 61.38 -10.65 -34.42
CA SER A 473 62.63 -10.72 -35.17
C SER A 473 63.62 -9.66 -34.64
N GLY A 474 64.85 -10.06 -34.31
CA GLY A 474 65.86 -9.12 -33.80
C GLY A 474 65.44 -8.46 -32.48
N THR A 475 65.40 -7.13 -32.44
CA THR A 475 65.06 -6.30 -31.26
C THR A 475 63.60 -5.87 -31.19
N GLU A 476 62.74 -6.36 -32.08
CA GLU A 476 61.32 -6.01 -32.13
C GLU A 476 60.59 -6.56 -30.90
N ASN A 477 59.76 -5.74 -30.26
CA ASN A 477 58.99 -6.18 -29.10
C ASN A 477 57.65 -6.79 -29.51
N ILE A 478 57.14 -7.70 -28.69
CA ILE A 478 55.77 -8.18 -28.67
C ILE A 478 55.07 -7.50 -27.49
N ASN A 479 54.22 -6.53 -27.79
CA ASN A 479 53.52 -5.72 -26.80
C ASN A 479 52.15 -6.33 -26.46
N SER A 480 51.78 -6.29 -25.18
CA SER A 480 50.47 -6.73 -24.70
C SER A 480 49.66 -5.59 -24.08
N GLN A 481 48.34 -5.74 -24.04
CA GLN A 481 47.41 -4.80 -23.39
C GLN A 481 47.63 -4.61 -21.88
N PHE A 482 48.48 -5.45 -21.26
CA PHE A 482 48.80 -5.42 -19.83
C PHE A 482 50.14 -4.70 -19.52
N GLY A 483 50.78 -4.06 -20.51
CA GLY A 483 51.92 -3.15 -20.29
C GLY A 483 53.30 -3.81 -20.22
N GLY A 484 53.43 -5.11 -20.52
CA GLY A 484 54.73 -5.80 -20.63
C GLY A 484 55.32 -5.68 -22.03
N VAL A 485 56.52 -5.09 -22.14
CA VAL A 485 57.34 -5.06 -23.36
C VAL A 485 58.33 -6.21 -23.30
N SER A 486 58.14 -7.25 -24.11
CA SER A 486 59.04 -8.41 -24.18
C SER A 486 59.30 -8.80 -25.62
N ASN A 487 60.50 -9.26 -25.94
CA ASN A 487 60.81 -9.82 -27.27
C ASN A 487 60.24 -11.24 -27.44
N THR A 488 59.81 -11.88 -26.36
CA THR A 488 59.22 -13.23 -26.36
C THR A 488 57.84 -13.24 -25.71
N PHE A 489 56.98 -14.13 -26.19
CA PHE A 489 55.65 -14.41 -25.66
C PHE A 489 55.46 -15.92 -25.58
N ALA A 490 55.12 -16.46 -24.41
CA ALA A 490 54.90 -17.89 -24.23
C ALA A 490 53.41 -18.24 -24.40
N LEU A 491 53.13 -19.29 -25.17
CA LEU A 491 51.82 -19.93 -25.27
C LEU A 491 51.88 -21.28 -24.54
N ASN A 492 50.97 -21.48 -23.57
CA ASN A 492 50.81 -22.76 -22.88
C ASN A 492 50.04 -23.77 -23.76
N PRO A 493 50.10 -25.08 -23.43
CA PRO A 493 49.27 -26.08 -24.09
C PRO A 493 47.79 -25.69 -24.13
N GLY A 494 47.21 -25.65 -25.33
CA GLY A 494 45.81 -25.31 -25.58
C GLY A 494 45.53 -23.83 -25.79
N GLU A 495 46.56 -22.96 -25.75
CA GLU A 495 46.40 -21.52 -25.96
C GLU A 495 46.58 -21.11 -27.42
N GLN A 496 45.97 -19.96 -27.76
CA GLN A 496 46.06 -19.31 -29.05
C GLN A 496 46.27 -17.81 -28.86
N ALA A 497 47.13 -17.21 -29.70
CA ALA A 497 47.35 -15.78 -29.79
C ALA A 497 47.32 -15.29 -31.24
N GLN A 498 46.79 -14.08 -31.45
CA GLN A 498 46.93 -13.33 -32.69
C GLN A 498 47.87 -12.17 -32.48
N PHE A 499 48.87 -12.08 -33.35
CA PHE A 499 49.87 -11.02 -33.38
C PHE A 499 49.56 -10.09 -34.55
N VAL A 500 49.61 -8.78 -34.32
CA VAL A 500 49.42 -7.74 -35.34
C VAL A 500 50.66 -6.85 -35.43
N SER A 501 51.17 -6.61 -36.64
CA SER A 501 52.31 -5.72 -36.86
C SER A 501 51.87 -4.27 -36.72
N ASN A 502 52.69 -3.44 -36.07
CA ASN A 502 52.54 -1.99 -36.11
C ASN A 502 53.88 -1.30 -35.87
N THR A 503 54.24 -0.38 -36.78
CA THR A 503 55.51 0.37 -36.87
C THR A 503 56.52 0.07 -35.75
N GLY A 504 57.44 -0.86 -36.01
CA GLY A 504 58.57 -1.18 -35.13
C GLY A 504 58.31 -2.25 -34.05
N ALA A 505 57.08 -2.75 -33.90
CA ALA A 505 56.76 -3.82 -32.96
C ALA A 505 55.59 -4.72 -33.43
N TRP A 506 55.44 -5.85 -32.77
CA TRP A 506 54.26 -6.70 -32.82
C TRP A 506 53.38 -6.44 -31.60
N TYR A 507 52.07 -6.57 -31.75
CA TYR A 507 51.08 -6.38 -30.69
C TYR A 507 50.18 -7.61 -30.58
N LEU A 508 49.80 -7.96 -29.36
CA LEU A 508 48.84 -9.02 -29.10
C LEU A 508 47.42 -8.46 -29.34
N ALA A 509 46.77 -8.89 -30.41
CA ALA A 509 45.43 -8.44 -30.79
C ALA A 509 44.31 -9.27 -30.15
N SER A 510 44.55 -10.57 -29.95
CA SER A 510 43.63 -11.50 -29.30
C SER A 510 44.43 -12.65 -28.67
N TYR A 511 44.01 -13.12 -27.50
CA TYR A 511 44.65 -14.22 -26.76
C TYR A 511 43.65 -14.97 -25.90
N THR A 512 43.64 -16.30 -25.98
CA THR A 512 42.77 -17.17 -25.16
C THR A 512 43.57 -17.73 -23.99
N THR A 513 43.24 -17.33 -22.75
CA THR A 513 43.74 -18.00 -21.54
C THR A 513 42.84 -19.19 -21.19
N VAL A 514 43.41 -20.39 -21.08
CA VAL A 514 42.64 -21.60 -20.71
C VAL A 514 42.47 -21.76 -19.19
N LEU A 515 43.18 -20.99 -18.34
CA LEU A 515 43.00 -21.04 -16.88
C LEU A 515 43.02 -19.64 -16.26
N GLY A 516 41.87 -19.20 -15.71
CA GLY A 516 41.77 -17.96 -14.95
C GLY A 516 42.63 -18.02 -13.68
N MET A 517 43.34 -16.93 -13.38
CA MET A 517 44.04 -16.78 -12.10
C MET A 517 43.01 -16.76 -10.97
N THR A 518 43.18 -17.63 -9.96
CA THR A 518 42.29 -17.62 -8.79
C THR A 518 42.52 -16.35 -7.98
N SER A 519 41.49 -15.51 -7.88
CA SER A 519 41.52 -14.28 -7.09
C SER A 519 41.80 -14.55 -5.59
N PRO A 520 42.37 -13.58 -4.86
CA PRO A 520 42.47 -13.64 -3.41
C PRO A 520 41.12 -13.90 -2.74
N GLN A 521 41.12 -14.62 -1.62
CA GLN A 521 39.91 -14.87 -0.83
C GLN A 521 39.31 -13.52 -0.40
N PHE A 522 38.01 -13.34 -0.64
CA PHE A 522 37.26 -12.08 -0.42
C PHE A 522 37.55 -10.94 -1.42
N ASP A 523 38.12 -11.23 -2.60
CA ASP A 523 38.12 -10.29 -3.74
C ASP A 523 36.66 -9.90 -4.08
N ASN A 524 36.34 -8.61 -3.96
CA ASN A 524 35.01 -8.04 -4.18
C ASN A 524 34.87 -7.36 -5.55
N SER A 525 35.86 -7.54 -6.44
CA SER A 525 35.79 -7.01 -7.80
C SER A 525 34.85 -7.84 -8.68
N ASN A 526 34.42 -7.27 -9.80
CA ASN A 526 33.55 -7.93 -10.77
C ASN A 526 34.28 -8.98 -11.65
N LYS A 527 35.37 -9.58 -11.15
CA LYS A 527 36.11 -10.63 -11.87
C LYS A 527 35.33 -11.93 -11.89
N LEU A 528 35.50 -12.73 -12.95
CA LEU A 528 34.94 -14.07 -13.03
C LEU A 528 35.56 -14.98 -11.95
N ALA A 529 34.71 -15.64 -11.16
CA ALA A 529 35.15 -16.54 -10.09
C ALA A 529 35.63 -17.89 -10.66
N THR A 530 36.81 -18.36 -10.22
CA THR A 530 37.26 -19.73 -10.50
C THR A 530 36.51 -20.74 -9.62
N THR A 531 36.46 -22.01 -10.03
CA THR A 531 35.89 -23.09 -9.20
C THR A 531 36.62 -23.23 -7.85
N ALA A 532 37.92 -22.94 -7.81
CA ALA A 532 38.72 -22.88 -6.60
C ALA A 532 38.34 -21.68 -5.69
N PHE A 533 37.99 -20.52 -6.27
CA PHE A 533 37.45 -19.38 -5.52
C PHE A 533 36.09 -19.73 -4.90
N LEU A 534 35.20 -20.37 -5.68
CA LEU A 534 33.87 -20.78 -5.21
C LEU A 534 33.92 -21.85 -4.10
N GLN A 535 34.79 -22.86 -4.22
CA GLN A 535 34.98 -23.89 -3.18
C GLN A 535 35.46 -23.31 -1.84
N ARG A 536 36.22 -22.21 -1.86
CA ARG A 536 36.66 -21.47 -0.66
C ARG A 536 35.58 -20.53 -0.09
N ALA A 537 34.60 -20.12 -0.91
CA ALA A 537 33.57 -19.17 -0.50
C ALA A 537 32.30 -19.83 0.08
N LEU A 538 31.99 -21.07 -0.32
CA LEU A 538 30.74 -21.78 0.05
C LEU A 538 30.76 -22.49 1.44
N GLY A 539 31.50 -21.95 2.42
CA GLY A 539 31.40 -22.42 3.82
C GLY A 539 32.46 -23.43 4.29
N ASN A 540 33.50 -23.67 3.49
CA ASN A 540 34.69 -24.40 3.96
C ASN A 540 35.69 -23.41 4.59
N TYR A 541 36.28 -23.79 5.72
CA TYR A 541 37.40 -23.05 6.30
C TYR A 541 38.66 -23.26 5.46
N GLN A 542 39.50 -22.24 5.31
CA GLN A 542 40.67 -22.33 4.43
C GLN A 542 41.73 -23.32 4.92
N THR A 543 41.78 -23.61 6.23
CA THR A 543 42.74 -24.52 6.86
C THR A 543 42.27 -24.86 8.28
N PHE A 544 42.70 -26.02 8.78
CA PHE A 544 42.63 -26.41 10.20
C PHE A 544 44.06 -26.41 10.76
N SER A 545 44.31 -25.61 11.79
CA SER A 545 45.61 -25.51 12.46
C SER A 545 45.48 -25.91 13.92
N ALA A 546 46.34 -26.83 14.37
CA ALA A 546 46.33 -27.30 15.74
C ALA A 546 47.60 -26.85 16.48
N TYR A 547 47.44 -26.28 17.67
CA TYR A 547 48.54 -25.77 18.48
C TYR A 547 48.51 -26.34 19.90
N THR A 548 49.70 -26.48 20.51
CA THR A 548 49.89 -26.95 21.89
C THR A 548 50.60 -25.93 22.78
N THR A 549 51.01 -24.80 22.20
CA THR A 549 51.72 -23.70 22.86
C THR A 549 51.17 -22.35 22.38
N SER A 550 51.57 -21.26 23.02
CA SER A 550 51.21 -19.89 22.61
C SER A 550 51.61 -19.59 21.17
N GLN A 551 50.76 -18.84 20.46
CA GLN A 551 50.96 -18.48 19.05
C GLN A 551 50.59 -17.03 18.79
N THR A 552 51.16 -16.44 17.74
CA THR A 552 50.69 -15.17 17.18
C THR A 552 50.26 -15.42 15.73
N LEU A 553 48.97 -15.21 15.47
CA LEU A 553 48.37 -15.45 14.17
C LEU A 553 48.65 -14.30 13.21
N THR A 554 48.66 -14.61 11.91
CA THR A 554 48.84 -13.64 10.82
C THR A 554 47.54 -13.44 10.04
N ALA A 555 47.42 -12.31 9.33
CA ALA A 555 46.23 -12.03 8.52
C ALA A 555 45.99 -13.07 7.40
N SER A 556 47.05 -13.71 6.89
CA SER A 556 46.93 -14.78 5.89
C SER A 556 46.26 -16.04 6.43
N GLN A 557 46.18 -16.21 7.75
CA GLN A 557 45.48 -17.33 8.39
C GLN A 557 43.98 -17.08 8.55
N SER A 558 43.46 -15.93 8.12
CA SER A 558 42.03 -15.61 8.20
C SER A 558 41.14 -16.61 7.45
N GLY A 559 40.08 -17.07 8.11
CA GLY A 559 39.17 -18.09 7.61
C GLY A 559 39.55 -19.52 8.03
N SER A 560 40.49 -19.67 8.98
CA SER A 560 40.92 -20.99 9.49
C SER A 560 40.19 -21.38 10.78
N VAL A 561 40.16 -22.68 11.03
CA VAL A 561 39.86 -23.25 12.36
C VAL A 561 41.16 -23.40 13.13
N ILE A 562 41.23 -22.84 14.32
CA ILE A 562 42.36 -22.91 15.23
C ILE A 562 41.98 -23.78 16.42
N ASN A 563 42.54 -24.98 16.49
CA ASN A 563 42.30 -25.91 17.58
C ASN A 563 43.47 -25.91 18.57
N PHE A 564 43.18 -25.76 19.86
CA PHE A 564 44.19 -25.91 20.90
C PHE A 564 43.97 -27.20 21.68
N TRP A 565 45.05 -27.94 21.91
CA TRP A 565 45.04 -29.20 22.67
C TRP A 565 46.27 -29.39 23.57
N GLY A 566 46.98 -28.29 23.89
CA GLY A 566 48.13 -28.30 24.78
C GLY A 566 47.76 -28.59 26.24
N GLY A 567 48.70 -29.13 27.00
CA GLY A 567 48.52 -29.46 28.43
C GLY A 567 48.80 -28.30 29.39
N ALA A 568 49.25 -27.14 28.89
CA ALA A 568 49.58 -25.96 29.69
C ALA A 568 48.82 -24.73 29.19
N ALA A 569 48.47 -23.82 30.10
CA ALA A 569 47.79 -22.57 29.75
C ALA A 569 48.61 -21.77 28.73
N SER A 570 47.98 -21.28 27.69
CA SER A 570 48.64 -20.65 26.54
C SER A 570 47.86 -19.43 26.04
N THR A 571 48.54 -18.54 25.31
CA THR A 571 47.92 -17.36 24.70
C THR A 571 48.02 -17.44 23.19
N ILE A 572 46.90 -17.28 22.49
CA ILE A 572 46.87 -17.09 21.05
C ILE A 572 46.57 -15.63 20.77
N THR A 573 47.53 -14.92 20.21
CA THR A 573 47.43 -13.50 19.85
C THR A 573 46.86 -13.39 18.44
N LEU A 574 45.78 -12.63 18.29
CA LEU A 574 45.18 -12.30 17.00
C LEU A 574 46.12 -11.40 16.18
N PRO A 575 46.02 -11.38 14.84
CA PRO A 575 46.67 -10.34 14.04
C PRO A 575 46.04 -8.97 14.34
N SER A 576 46.72 -7.89 13.95
CA SER A 576 46.12 -6.55 14.02
C SER A 576 44.86 -6.48 13.16
N ALA A 577 43.77 -5.95 13.71
CA ALA A 577 42.51 -5.78 12.99
C ALA A 577 42.68 -4.92 11.72
N ALA A 578 43.67 -4.01 11.68
CA ALA A 578 43.94 -3.15 10.55
C ALA A 578 44.52 -3.90 9.34
N THR A 579 45.17 -5.05 9.57
CA THR A 579 45.76 -5.87 8.51
C THR A 579 44.83 -6.96 8.01
N MET A 580 43.63 -7.07 8.59
CA MET A 580 42.62 -8.06 8.22
C MET A 580 41.74 -7.56 7.08
N PRO A 581 41.32 -8.44 6.16
CA PRO A 581 40.19 -8.13 5.28
C PRO A 581 38.92 -7.94 6.12
N LEU A 582 38.05 -7.01 5.71
CA LEU A 582 36.73 -6.83 6.33
C LEU A 582 35.97 -8.16 6.32
N GLY A 583 35.50 -8.60 7.48
CA GLY A 583 34.82 -9.91 7.64
C GLY A 583 35.77 -11.11 7.77
N GLY A 584 37.08 -10.90 7.80
CA GLY A 584 38.05 -11.96 8.08
C GLY A 584 37.83 -12.55 9.48
N ALA A 585 37.68 -13.87 9.57
CA ALA A 585 37.27 -14.55 10.80
C ALA A 585 38.20 -15.68 11.24
N PHE A 586 38.12 -16.08 12.50
CA PHE A 586 38.77 -17.27 13.04
C PHE A 586 37.78 -18.03 13.91
N LEU A 587 37.73 -19.35 13.74
CA LEU A 587 37.02 -20.24 14.66
C LEU A 587 38.04 -20.90 15.58
N PHE A 588 37.97 -20.61 16.88
CA PHE A 588 38.81 -21.23 17.89
C PHE A 588 38.07 -22.36 18.60
N ASN A 589 38.77 -23.45 18.87
CA ASN A 589 38.31 -24.55 19.70
C ASN A 589 39.40 -24.89 20.73
N ASN A 590 39.03 -25.11 21.98
CA ASN A 590 39.94 -25.64 23.00
C ASN A 590 39.51 -27.08 23.33
N THR A 591 40.21 -28.07 22.78
CA THR A 591 39.98 -29.50 23.04
C THR A 591 41.00 -30.07 24.03
N SER A 592 41.69 -29.22 24.80
CA SER A 592 42.58 -29.70 25.86
C SER A 592 41.80 -30.38 26.99
N THR A 593 42.48 -31.16 27.81
CA THR A 593 41.88 -31.89 28.95
C THR A 593 41.91 -31.11 30.26
N GLY A 594 42.35 -29.84 30.25
CA GLY A 594 42.48 -29.05 31.48
C GLY A 594 43.19 -27.69 31.36
N ALA A 595 43.63 -27.27 30.17
CA ALA A 595 44.39 -26.04 30.00
C ALA A 595 43.53 -24.92 29.41
N ASN A 596 43.52 -23.75 30.05
CA ASN A 596 42.82 -22.58 29.53
C ASN A 596 43.64 -21.91 28.42
N VAL A 597 42.95 -21.40 27.40
CA VAL A 597 43.56 -20.66 26.29
C VAL A 597 43.06 -19.23 26.29
N THR A 598 43.98 -18.28 26.33
CA THR A 598 43.66 -16.86 26.24
C THR A 598 43.75 -16.41 24.79
N ILE A 599 42.65 -15.99 24.19
CA ILE A 599 42.63 -15.32 22.89
C ILE A 599 42.84 -13.84 23.14
N ALA A 600 44.02 -13.32 22.81
CA ALA A 600 44.43 -11.95 23.07
C ALA A 600 44.40 -11.11 21.81
N ARG A 601 44.04 -9.84 21.94
CA ARG A 601 44.16 -8.85 20.84
C ARG A 601 45.63 -8.50 20.56
N ALA A 602 45.91 -7.99 19.37
CA ALA A 602 47.18 -7.33 19.08
C ALA A 602 47.16 -5.86 19.52
N GLY A 603 48.28 -5.37 20.07
CA GLY A 603 48.53 -3.95 20.29
C GLY A 603 47.42 -3.22 21.06
N SER A 604 46.82 -2.20 20.44
CA SER A 604 45.73 -1.36 20.97
C SER A 604 44.34 -1.74 20.44
N ASP A 605 44.21 -2.87 19.74
CA ASP A 605 42.90 -3.31 19.22
C ASP A 605 41.93 -3.62 20.37
N THR A 606 40.66 -3.85 20.09
CA THR A 606 39.66 -4.23 21.11
C THR A 606 38.85 -5.44 20.66
N ILE A 607 38.48 -6.31 21.62
CA ILE A 607 37.59 -7.45 21.37
C ILE A 607 36.21 -7.15 21.94
N LEU A 608 35.24 -6.97 21.05
CA LEU A 608 33.85 -6.67 21.37
C LEU A 608 33.10 -7.95 21.75
N ALA A 609 32.87 -8.14 23.05
CA ALA A 609 32.01 -9.17 23.64
C ALA A 609 31.26 -8.54 24.82
N ALA A 610 30.14 -7.86 24.51
CA ALA A 610 29.38 -7.00 25.44
C ALA A 610 30.20 -5.88 26.12
N GLY A 611 31.30 -5.45 25.50
CA GLY A 611 32.23 -4.42 25.99
C GLY A 611 33.57 -4.51 25.25
N GLY A 612 34.47 -3.54 25.47
CA GLY A 612 35.83 -3.54 24.89
C GLY A 612 36.81 -4.37 25.72
N ASN A 613 36.96 -5.64 25.38
CA ASN A 613 37.80 -6.59 26.12
C ASN A 613 39.23 -6.64 25.59
N THR A 614 40.17 -6.98 26.47
CA THR A 614 41.58 -7.17 26.10
C THR A 614 41.91 -8.60 25.65
N SER A 615 41.12 -9.56 26.12
CA SER A 615 41.21 -10.98 25.77
C SER A 615 39.90 -11.70 26.08
N ILE A 616 39.76 -12.92 25.56
CA ILE A 616 38.70 -13.88 25.92
C ILE A 616 39.37 -15.19 26.31
N ILE A 617 38.92 -15.81 27.40
CA ILE A 617 39.42 -17.11 27.86
C ILE A 617 38.52 -18.21 27.30
N LEU A 618 39.13 -19.22 26.69
CA LEU A 618 38.49 -20.47 26.27
C LEU A 618 38.90 -21.57 27.25
N MET A 619 37.94 -22.10 28.00
CA MET A 619 38.13 -23.27 28.85
C MET A 619 38.18 -24.56 28.02
N PRO A 620 38.68 -25.68 28.57
CA PRO A 620 38.51 -27.00 27.96
C PRO A 620 37.06 -27.25 27.51
N GLY A 621 36.86 -27.52 26.22
CA GLY A 621 35.57 -27.71 25.57
C GLY A 621 34.97 -26.45 24.93
N ASP A 622 35.54 -25.27 25.15
CA ASP A 622 35.00 -24.04 24.60
C ASP A 622 35.31 -23.80 23.12
N SER A 623 34.41 -23.07 22.47
CA SER A 623 34.60 -22.52 21.13
C SER A 623 34.42 -20.99 21.12
N LEU A 624 35.08 -20.32 20.18
CA LEU A 624 34.92 -18.89 19.92
C LEU A 624 35.02 -18.61 18.43
N LEU A 625 33.98 -18.05 17.83
CA LEU A 625 34.05 -17.43 16.52
C LEU A 625 34.30 -15.93 16.69
N ILE A 626 35.41 -15.43 16.15
CA ILE A 626 35.74 -14.01 16.17
C ILE A 626 35.91 -13.50 14.75
N THR A 627 35.34 -12.32 14.47
CA THR A 627 35.32 -11.69 13.16
C THR A 627 35.95 -10.31 13.25
N SER A 628 36.84 -9.96 12.31
CA SER A 628 37.41 -8.62 12.23
C SER A 628 36.40 -7.65 11.61
N ALA A 629 36.17 -6.53 12.28
CA ALA A 629 35.41 -5.40 11.74
C ALA A 629 36.29 -4.42 10.93
N GLY A 630 37.56 -4.75 10.72
CA GLY A 630 38.56 -3.82 10.20
C GLY A 630 38.96 -2.73 11.22
N GLY A 631 39.96 -1.92 10.88
CA GLY A 631 40.41 -0.84 11.76
C GLY A 631 41.08 -1.36 13.03
N THR A 632 40.46 -1.16 14.21
CA THR A 632 41.03 -1.53 15.52
C THR A 632 40.15 -2.50 16.31
N GLN A 633 39.20 -3.19 15.66
CA GLN A 633 38.15 -3.93 16.34
C GLN A 633 37.97 -5.37 15.85
N TRP A 634 37.82 -6.26 16.83
CA TRP A 634 37.38 -7.65 16.68
C TRP A 634 36.03 -7.82 17.33
N VAL A 635 35.16 -8.65 16.76
CA VAL A 635 33.82 -8.93 17.28
C VAL A 635 33.71 -10.41 17.57
N ALA A 636 33.40 -10.77 18.82
CA ALA A 636 32.97 -12.13 19.14
C ALA A 636 31.54 -12.31 18.58
N SER A 637 31.40 -13.21 17.61
CA SER A 637 30.17 -13.39 16.83
C SER A 637 29.57 -14.80 16.96
N GLY A 638 30.17 -15.67 17.76
CA GLY A 638 29.64 -16.99 18.08
C GLY A 638 30.55 -17.81 19.00
N GLY A 639 30.11 -19.01 19.38
CA GLY A 639 30.84 -19.94 20.25
C GLY A 639 30.47 -19.82 21.73
N SER A 640 30.78 -20.87 22.49
CA SER A 640 30.43 -20.96 23.93
C SER A 640 31.17 -19.93 24.79
N ALA A 641 32.41 -19.59 24.44
CA ALA A 641 33.23 -18.64 25.23
C ALA A 641 32.68 -17.20 25.20
N GLN A 642 31.79 -16.87 24.26
CA GLN A 642 31.09 -15.58 24.24
C GLN A 642 29.90 -15.54 25.20
N LEU A 643 29.29 -16.68 25.51
CA LEU A 643 28.05 -16.77 26.28
C LEU A 643 28.14 -16.18 27.70
N PRO A 644 29.26 -16.32 28.44
CA PRO A 644 29.44 -15.66 29.73
C PRO A 644 29.39 -14.14 29.65
N PHE A 645 29.54 -13.53 28.47
CA PHE A 645 29.42 -12.07 28.29
C PHE A 645 27.99 -11.65 27.88
N SER A 646 27.09 -12.62 27.65
CA SER A 646 25.70 -12.35 27.33
C SER A 646 24.89 -12.01 28.58
N GLY A 647 24.49 -10.74 28.70
CA GLY A 647 23.66 -10.27 29.82
C GLY A 647 22.27 -10.94 29.89
N THR A 648 21.76 -11.53 28.80
CA THR A 648 20.50 -12.28 28.80
C THR A 648 20.66 -13.69 29.33
N LEU A 649 21.78 -14.37 29.04
CA LEU A 649 22.01 -15.75 29.53
C LEU A 649 22.41 -15.76 31.01
N GLN A 650 23.22 -14.80 31.48
CA GLN A 650 23.53 -14.65 32.90
C GLN A 650 22.26 -14.49 33.75
N ARG A 651 21.27 -13.73 33.25
CA ARG A 651 19.97 -13.53 33.89
C ARG A 651 19.04 -14.74 33.80
N ALA A 652 19.12 -15.52 32.73
CA ALA A 652 18.23 -16.68 32.51
C ALA A 652 18.60 -17.91 33.36
N LEU A 653 19.85 -18.01 33.83
CA LEU A 653 20.34 -19.15 34.61
C LEU A 653 20.27 -18.96 36.14
N GLY A 654 19.71 -17.86 36.63
CA GLY A 654 19.54 -17.61 38.08
C GLY A 654 20.81 -17.16 38.81
N ASN A 655 21.90 -16.88 38.08
CA ASN A 655 23.13 -16.34 38.67
C ASN A 655 22.94 -14.85 39.03
N PHE A 656 23.46 -14.43 40.17
CA PHE A 656 23.56 -13.02 40.50
C PHE A 656 24.56 -12.33 39.57
N SER A 657 24.27 -11.10 39.15
CA SER A 657 25.18 -10.25 38.37
C SER A 657 26.40 -9.76 39.17
N GLY A 658 26.42 -9.99 40.50
CA GLY A 658 27.53 -9.70 41.39
C GLY A 658 27.09 -9.58 42.86
N PHE A 659 28.05 -9.31 43.74
CA PHE A 659 27.82 -8.95 45.15
C PHE A 659 27.87 -7.42 45.32
N LEU A 660 26.98 -6.86 46.13
CA LEU A 660 26.95 -5.45 46.48
C LEU A 660 27.03 -5.29 48.01
N LEU A 661 28.20 -4.91 48.51
CA LEU A 661 28.42 -4.67 49.93
C LEU A 661 27.90 -3.27 50.33
N VAL A 662 27.06 -3.22 51.36
CA VAL A 662 26.55 -1.98 51.98
C VAL A 662 26.94 -1.99 53.45
N THR A 663 27.64 -0.94 53.91
CA THR A 663 28.19 -0.87 55.27
C THR A 663 27.65 0.32 56.09
N SER A 664 26.90 1.21 55.45
CA SER A 664 26.25 2.39 56.05
C SER A 664 25.01 2.78 55.25
N ALA A 665 24.25 3.79 55.72
CA ALA A 665 23.04 4.25 55.04
C ALA A 665 23.32 4.68 53.59
N ALA A 666 22.59 4.11 52.63
CA ALA A 666 22.79 4.35 51.21
C ALA A 666 21.48 4.21 50.41
N THR A 667 21.37 4.94 49.30
CA THR A 667 20.32 4.71 48.29
C THR A 667 20.88 3.91 47.13
N LEU A 668 20.24 2.79 46.82
CA LEU A 668 20.69 1.89 45.75
C LEU A 668 20.31 2.44 44.37
N ALA A 669 21.18 2.22 43.39
CA ALA A 669 20.87 2.48 41.99
C ALA A 669 20.13 1.29 41.37
N ALA A 670 19.41 1.51 40.26
CA ALA A 670 18.69 0.46 39.53
C ALA A 670 19.59 -0.73 39.11
N ALA A 671 20.91 -0.49 38.95
CA ALA A 671 21.90 -1.51 38.64
C ALA A 671 22.09 -2.58 39.74
N ALA A 672 21.61 -2.31 40.97
CA ALA A 672 21.60 -3.30 42.04
C ALA A 672 20.58 -4.43 41.80
N ALA A 673 19.64 -4.26 40.85
CA ALA A 673 18.77 -5.33 40.40
C ALA A 673 19.59 -6.46 39.74
N GLY A 674 19.38 -7.69 40.23
CA GLY A 674 20.13 -8.87 39.83
C GLY A 674 21.35 -9.18 40.71
N GLN A 675 21.71 -8.33 41.68
CA GLN A 675 22.83 -8.57 42.60
C GLN A 675 22.37 -9.19 43.94
N LEU A 676 23.31 -9.81 44.65
CA LEU A 676 23.17 -10.14 46.07
C LEU A 676 23.69 -8.96 46.90
N VAL A 677 22.80 -8.30 47.64
CA VAL A 677 23.10 -7.15 48.49
C VAL A 677 23.43 -7.60 49.91
N GLU A 678 24.66 -7.37 50.33
CA GLU A 678 25.19 -7.77 51.64
C GLU A 678 25.20 -6.58 52.59
N LEU A 679 24.37 -6.62 53.63
CA LEU A 679 24.30 -5.57 54.64
C LEU A 679 25.25 -5.92 55.79
N ASN A 680 26.34 -5.15 55.94
CA ASN A 680 27.39 -5.44 56.91
C ASN A 680 27.95 -4.17 57.58
N GLY A 681 27.14 -3.48 58.39
CA GLY A 681 27.59 -2.33 59.19
C GLY A 681 27.60 -2.61 60.69
N SER A 682 28.44 -1.89 61.43
CA SER A 682 28.61 -2.05 62.88
C SER A 682 27.45 -1.48 63.72
N ALA A 683 26.54 -0.73 63.09
CA ALA A 683 25.33 -0.17 63.70
C ALA A 683 24.12 -0.35 62.76
N SER A 684 22.91 -0.15 63.29
CA SER A 684 21.69 -0.16 62.48
C SER A 684 21.66 1.03 61.53
N TYR A 685 21.38 0.79 60.24
CA TYR A 685 21.16 1.83 59.24
C TYR A 685 20.00 1.47 58.30
N THR A 686 19.62 2.44 57.47
CA THR A 686 18.59 2.26 56.45
C THR A 686 19.23 2.26 55.06
N THR A 687 18.96 1.22 54.28
CA THR A 687 19.24 1.15 52.85
C THR A 687 17.97 1.46 52.09
N THR A 688 17.99 2.53 51.31
CA THR A 688 16.88 2.93 50.47
C THR A 688 16.96 2.20 49.13
N LEU A 689 15.88 1.56 48.72
CA LEU A 689 15.75 0.92 47.41
C LEU A 689 15.89 1.94 46.27
N PRO A 690 16.21 1.52 45.04
CA PRO A 690 16.01 2.37 43.88
C PRO A 690 14.53 2.69 43.70
N ALA A 691 14.20 3.81 43.09
CA ALA A 691 12.84 4.10 42.65
C ALA A 691 12.33 2.94 41.78
N GLY A 692 11.18 2.37 42.10
CA GLY A 692 10.63 1.18 41.46
C GLY A 692 10.47 1.36 39.96
N SER A 693 10.12 2.57 39.51
CA SER A 693 10.04 2.96 38.09
C SER A 693 11.37 2.94 37.34
N SER A 694 12.51 3.03 38.05
CA SER A 694 13.85 2.94 37.46
C SER A 694 14.32 1.49 37.24
N VAL A 695 13.61 0.51 37.81
CA VAL A 695 13.93 -0.91 37.70
C VAL A 695 12.92 -1.57 36.76
N PRO A 696 13.37 -2.30 35.72
CA PRO A 696 12.47 -3.03 34.84
C PRO A 696 11.51 -3.94 35.62
N GLN A 697 10.27 -4.07 35.12
CA GLN A 697 9.30 -4.99 35.71
C GLN A 697 9.90 -6.40 35.83
N SER A 698 9.68 -7.05 36.97
CA SER A 698 10.28 -8.34 37.35
C SER A 698 11.78 -8.28 37.69
N GLY A 699 12.37 -7.10 37.86
CA GLY A 699 13.72 -6.96 38.41
C GLY A 699 13.79 -7.46 39.85
N LYS A 700 14.60 -8.49 40.11
CA LYS A 700 14.77 -9.12 41.42
C LYS A 700 15.99 -8.55 42.16
N MET A 701 15.88 -8.35 43.46
CA MET A 701 16.98 -8.01 44.38
C MET A 701 16.94 -8.94 45.59
N VAL A 702 18.11 -9.42 46.02
CA VAL A 702 18.22 -10.29 47.20
C VAL A 702 19.10 -9.60 48.22
N PHE A 703 18.63 -9.52 49.46
CA PHE A 703 19.31 -8.90 50.58
C PHE A 703 19.62 -9.96 51.64
N VAL A 704 20.79 -9.87 52.25
CA VAL A 704 21.17 -10.66 53.41
C VAL A 704 21.79 -9.73 54.45
N ASN A 705 21.27 -9.77 55.67
CA ASN A 705 21.88 -9.07 56.79
C ASN A 705 22.96 -9.95 57.43
N GLN A 706 24.22 -9.65 57.12
CA GLN A 706 25.39 -10.31 57.69
C GLN A 706 25.96 -9.56 58.92
N SER A 707 25.36 -8.42 59.28
CA SER A 707 25.80 -7.62 60.42
C SER A 707 25.27 -8.15 61.75
N GLY A 708 25.88 -7.71 62.86
CA GLY A 708 25.39 -7.95 64.22
C GLY A 708 24.24 -7.03 64.66
N ALA A 709 23.78 -6.11 63.80
CA ALA A 709 22.73 -5.13 64.09
C ALA A 709 21.51 -5.32 63.17
N ASN A 710 20.35 -4.79 63.58
CA ASN A 710 19.16 -4.80 62.72
C ASN A 710 19.34 -3.79 61.57
N GLN A 711 19.09 -4.21 60.33
CA GLN A 711 19.18 -3.35 59.14
C GLN A 711 17.80 -3.12 58.56
N THR A 712 17.56 -1.90 58.06
CA THR A 712 16.24 -1.53 57.50
C THR A 712 16.36 -1.34 56.00
N ILE A 713 15.50 -2.01 55.23
CA ILE A 713 15.31 -1.74 53.80
C ILE A 713 14.08 -0.86 53.66
N ALA A 714 14.23 0.34 53.08
CA ALA A 714 13.14 1.30 52.92
C ALA A 714 12.89 1.63 51.45
N THR A 715 11.66 1.99 51.11
CA THR A 715 11.32 2.45 49.76
C THR A 715 11.79 3.88 49.50
N GLN A 716 11.95 4.23 48.22
CA GLN A 716 12.27 5.60 47.80
C GLN A 716 10.99 6.34 47.38
N GLY A 717 10.85 7.60 47.80
CA GLY A 717 9.73 8.45 47.37
C GLY A 717 8.36 7.88 47.77
N GLY A 718 7.44 7.79 46.81
CA GLY A 718 6.07 7.28 47.01
C GLY A 718 5.91 5.77 46.83
N ASP A 719 7.01 5.03 46.63
CA ASP A 719 6.95 3.58 46.43
C ASP A 719 6.56 2.85 47.72
N SER A 720 6.01 1.64 47.56
CA SER A 720 5.59 0.76 48.66
C SER A 720 6.13 -0.66 48.47
N ILE A 721 6.25 -1.39 49.58
CA ILE A 721 6.54 -2.82 49.60
C ILE A 721 5.24 -3.57 49.92
N TRP A 722 4.81 -4.44 49.01
CA TRP A 722 3.70 -5.35 49.24
C TRP A 722 4.17 -6.55 50.07
N SER A 723 3.68 -6.64 51.30
CA SER A 723 4.03 -7.68 52.28
C SER A 723 2.93 -8.74 52.47
N TYR A 724 2.01 -8.85 51.50
CA TYR A 724 0.81 -9.69 51.56
C TYR A 724 -0.07 -9.38 52.78
N THR A 725 -0.06 -10.22 53.82
CA THR A 725 -0.97 -10.05 54.96
C THR A 725 -0.59 -8.88 55.88
N GLY A 726 0.64 -8.35 55.74
CA GLY A 726 1.05 -7.09 56.35
C GLY A 726 0.62 -5.84 55.58
N GLY A 727 0.02 -5.98 54.38
CA GLY A 727 -0.38 -4.86 53.53
C GLY A 727 0.80 -4.12 52.90
N LEU A 728 0.59 -2.83 52.59
CA LEU A 728 1.61 -1.95 52.01
C LEU A 728 2.46 -1.35 53.13
N VAL A 729 3.75 -1.65 53.13
CA VAL A 729 4.72 -1.12 54.09
C VAL A 729 5.75 -0.24 53.39
N SER A 730 6.29 0.76 54.09
CA SER A 730 7.37 1.64 53.56
C SER A 730 8.76 1.11 53.87
N SER A 731 8.88 0.13 54.76
CA SER A 731 10.16 -0.49 55.11
C SER A 731 10.00 -1.89 55.69
N VAL A 732 11.08 -2.66 55.63
CA VAL A 732 11.21 -3.99 56.23
C VAL A 732 12.51 -4.03 57.04
N VAL A 733 12.42 -4.48 58.29
CA VAL A 733 13.59 -4.68 59.16
C VAL A 733 14.09 -6.12 58.99
N LEU A 734 15.38 -6.27 58.70
CA LEU A 734 16.12 -7.53 58.66
C LEU A 734 16.97 -7.62 59.93
N ARG A 735 16.75 -8.63 60.76
CA ARG A 735 17.58 -8.94 61.93
C ARG A 735 18.88 -9.62 61.51
N PRO A 736 19.91 -9.72 62.37
CA PRO A 736 21.10 -10.48 62.07
C PRO A 736 20.77 -11.89 61.55
N GLY A 737 21.26 -12.21 60.35
CA GLY A 737 20.99 -13.47 59.65
C GLY A 737 19.71 -13.50 58.80
N ASP A 738 18.88 -12.45 58.81
CA ASP A 738 17.70 -12.41 57.96
C ASP A 738 18.02 -12.18 56.48
N SER A 739 17.17 -12.74 55.63
CA SER A 739 17.17 -12.52 54.18
C SER A 739 15.86 -11.91 53.70
N LEU A 740 15.91 -11.16 52.61
CA LEU A 740 14.75 -10.57 51.96
C LEU A 740 14.94 -10.65 50.43
N GLU A 741 13.94 -11.15 49.72
CA GLU A 741 13.89 -11.09 48.26
C GLU A 741 12.77 -10.16 47.80
N LEU A 742 13.12 -9.19 46.96
CA LEU A 742 12.19 -8.21 46.40
C LEU A 742 12.14 -8.32 44.88
N VAL A 743 10.96 -8.12 44.30
CA VAL A 743 10.74 -8.03 42.85
C VAL A 743 10.01 -6.73 42.52
N SER A 744 10.52 -5.96 41.56
CA SER A 744 9.90 -4.70 41.14
C SER A 744 8.67 -4.94 40.25
N ARG A 745 7.60 -4.18 40.51
CA ARG A 745 6.42 -3.98 39.64
C ARG A 745 6.44 -2.65 38.88
N ALA A 746 7.58 -1.98 38.80
CA ALA A 746 7.74 -0.66 38.18
C ALA A 746 6.93 0.46 38.90
N GLY A 747 7.14 0.60 40.22
CA GLY A 747 6.47 1.59 41.10
C GLY A 747 5.99 1.03 42.45
N GLN A 748 6.18 -0.28 42.64
CA GLN A 748 5.92 -1.01 43.87
C GLN A 748 6.88 -2.21 43.91
N TRP A 749 7.19 -2.69 45.11
CA TRP A 749 8.06 -3.85 45.34
C TRP A 749 7.27 -4.99 45.97
N ASP A 750 7.37 -6.19 45.43
CA ASP A 750 6.80 -7.39 46.04
C ASP A 750 7.86 -8.14 46.83
N ILE A 751 7.55 -8.54 48.06
CA ILE A 751 8.35 -9.55 48.74
C ILE A 751 8.05 -10.91 48.10
N CYS A 752 9.05 -11.63 47.63
CA CYS A 752 8.85 -12.96 47.01
C CYS A 752 9.56 -14.10 47.74
N GLY A 753 10.36 -13.78 48.77
CA GLY A 753 11.15 -14.75 49.51
C GLY A 753 11.97 -14.12 50.64
N GLY A 754 12.76 -14.97 51.30
CA GLY A 754 13.60 -14.60 52.45
C GLY A 754 12.92 -14.77 53.80
N SER A 755 13.70 -14.87 54.88
CA SER A 755 13.19 -15.06 56.24
C SER A 755 12.39 -13.85 56.75
N ALA A 756 12.71 -12.65 56.29
CA ALA A 756 12.00 -11.43 56.65
C ALA A 756 10.55 -11.40 56.14
N LEU A 757 10.20 -12.22 55.13
CA LEU A 757 8.82 -12.40 54.69
C LEU A 757 7.96 -13.10 55.76
N LEU A 758 8.57 -14.00 56.54
CA LEU A 758 7.83 -14.88 57.45
C LEU A 758 7.07 -14.08 58.52
N GLN A 759 7.58 -12.93 58.95
CA GLN A 759 6.89 -12.05 59.90
C GLN A 759 5.53 -11.52 59.38
N PHE A 760 5.35 -11.48 58.05
CA PHE A 760 4.11 -11.08 57.38
C PHE A 760 3.32 -12.26 56.84
N SER A 761 3.74 -13.49 57.14
CA SER A 761 2.99 -14.69 56.77
C SER A 761 1.91 -14.98 57.82
N ALA A 762 0.71 -15.31 57.36
CA ALA A 762 -0.39 -15.70 58.25
C ALA A 762 -0.03 -16.86 59.18
N SER A 763 0.88 -17.75 58.76
CA SER A 763 1.36 -18.90 59.53
C SER A 763 2.22 -18.51 60.74
N PHE A 764 2.76 -17.29 60.78
CA PHE A 764 3.54 -16.74 61.90
C PHE A 764 2.86 -15.53 62.54
N GLY A 765 1.60 -15.25 62.19
CA GLY A 765 0.87 -14.10 62.70
C GLY A 765 0.82 -14.07 64.22
N SER A 766 1.01 -12.89 64.82
CA SER A 766 1.07 -12.73 66.26
C SER A 766 0.40 -11.43 66.72
N ASN A 767 0.02 -11.40 67.99
CA ASN A 767 -0.36 -10.20 68.71
C ASN A 767 0.37 -10.21 70.04
N LEU A 768 1.33 -9.30 70.22
CA LEU A 768 2.22 -9.26 71.38
C LEU A 768 1.67 -8.40 72.53
N ALA A 769 0.36 -8.18 72.58
CA ALA A 769 -0.31 -7.54 73.72
C ALA A 769 -0.26 -8.40 74.99
N THR A 770 -0.61 -7.78 76.13
CA THR A 770 -0.72 -8.45 77.44
C THR A 770 -1.60 -9.71 77.38
N ASN A 771 -2.67 -9.66 76.60
CA ASN A 771 -3.48 -10.82 76.21
C ASN A 771 -3.27 -11.02 74.71
N GLY A 772 -2.44 -12.00 74.36
CA GLY A 772 -1.83 -12.09 73.05
C GLY A 772 -1.72 -13.52 72.54
N TYR A 773 -1.15 -13.67 71.35
CA TYR A 773 -0.93 -14.96 70.73
C TYR A 773 0.27 -14.95 69.76
N GLN A 774 0.81 -16.14 69.51
CA GLN A 774 1.76 -16.44 68.45
C GLN A 774 1.25 -17.67 67.69
N LYS A 775 1.04 -17.53 66.38
CA LYS A 775 0.82 -18.66 65.49
C LYS A 775 2.14 -19.31 65.14
N LEU A 776 2.15 -20.63 65.07
CA LEU A 776 3.29 -21.44 64.66
C LEU A 776 3.02 -22.04 63.28
N PRO A 777 4.06 -22.27 62.46
CA PRO A 777 3.90 -22.81 61.11
C PRO A 777 3.23 -24.17 61.03
N SER A 778 3.27 -24.94 62.12
CA SER A 778 2.57 -26.22 62.25
C SER A 778 1.04 -26.08 62.31
N GLY A 779 0.51 -24.86 62.41
CA GLY A 779 -0.90 -24.58 62.68
C GLY A 779 -1.23 -24.51 64.16
N LEU A 780 -0.28 -24.84 65.05
CA LEU A 780 -0.43 -24.61 66.48
C LEU A 780 -0.47 -23.11 66.78
N ILE A 781 -1.26 -22.72 67.76
CA ILE A 781 -1.35 -21.36 68.27
C ILE A 781 -1.04 -21.43 69.76
N ILE A 782 -0.10 -20.60 70.20
CA ILE A 782 0.15 -20.36 71.62
C ILE A 782 -0.52 -19.03 71.95
N GLN A 783 -1.38 -19.02 72.97
CA GLN A 783 -2.03 -17.81 73.47
C GLN A 783 -1.64 -17.60 74.93
N TRP A 784 -1.52 -16.33 75.35
CA TRP A 784 -1.29 -15.97 76.75
C TRP A 784 -2.24 -14.87 77.16
N MET A 785 -2.63 -14.87 78.43
CA MET A 785 -3.49 -13.84 78.98
C MET A 785 -3.42 -13.76 80.50
N SER A 786 -3.95 -12.67 81.06
CA SER A 786 -4.23 -12.53 82.48
C SER A 786 -5.71 -12.22 82.72
N VAL A 787 -6.32 -12.87 83.70
CA VAL A 787 -7.73 -12.70 84.07
C VAL A 787 -7.89 -12.56 85.59
N ASN A 788 -8.87 -11.77 86.03
CA ASN A 788 -9.24 -11.66 87.44
C ASN A 788 -10.42 -12.58 87.74
N VAL A 789 -10.24 -13.57 88.62
CA VAL A 789 -11.23 -14.61 88.94
C VAL A 789 -11.76 -14.42 90.36
N ALA A 790 -13.07 -14.28 90.50
CA ALA A 790 -13.73 -14.15 91.80
C ALA A 790 -13.49 -15.36 92.70
N GLY A 791 -13.37 -15.13 94.02
CA GLY A 791 -13.13 -16.20 95.00
C GLY A 791 -14.30 -17.19 95.10
N GLY A 792 -14.00 -18.48 95.26
CA GLY A 792 -14.98 -19.56 95.39
C GLY A 792 -15.86 -19.79 94.15
N ALA A 793 -15.49 -19.22 92.99
CA ALA A 793 -16.31 -19.23 91.78
C ALA A 793 -15.61 -19.87 90.58
N THR A 794 -16.41 -20.40 89.66
CA THR A 794 -15.99 -20.78 88.31
C THR A 794 -16.51 -19.73 87.33
N THR A 795 -15.61 -19.05 86.64
CA THR A 795 -15.94 -17.98 85.69
C THR A 795 -15.41 -18.34 84.29
N THR A 796 -16.19 -18.04 83.25
CA THR A 796 -15.83 -18.28 81.85
C THR A 796 -15.16 -17.04 81.25
N TYR A 797 -14.04 -17.24 80.55
CA TYR A 797 -13.32 -16.19 79.83
C TYR A 797 -13.10 -16.58 78.35
N ASN A 798 -12.91 -15.57 77.52
CA ASN A 798 -12.58 -15.75 76.10
C ASN A 798 -11.06 -15.80 75.90
N PHE A 799 -10.58 -16.65 74.99
CA PHE A 799 -9.21 -16.57 74.49
C PHE A 799 -9.00 -15.29 73.64
N PRO A 800 -7.76 -14.75 73.56
CA PRO A 800 -7.44 -13.61 72.69
C PRO A 800 -7.91 -13.77 71.24
N ILE A 801 -7.81 -14.99 70.70
CA ILE A 801 -8.43 -15.40 69.44
C ILE A 801 -9.05 -16.79 69.60
N ALA A 802 -10.09 -17.10 68.82
CA ALA A 802 -10.62 -18.46 68.76
C ALA A 802 -9.61 -19.41 68.07
N PHE A 803 -9.37 -20.57 68.67
CA PHE A 803 -8.60 -21.64 68.04
C PHE A 803 -9.34 -22.16 66.78
N PRO A 804 -8.68 -22.30 65.62
CA PRO A 804 -9.30 -22.75 64.37
C PRO A 804 -9.84 -24.19 64.35
N ASN A 805 -9.49 -25.04 65.31
CA ASN A 805 -9.96 -26.42 65.44
C ASN A 805 -10.33 -26.75 66.88
N ASN A 806 -9.39 -26.66 67.83
CA ASN A 806 -9.66 -26.94 69.24
C ASN A 806 -8.62 -26.31 70.17
N ALA A 807 -9.03 -25.98 71.40
CA ALA A 807 -8.11 -25.67 72.49
C ALA A 807 -7.68 -26.98 73.16
N TYR A 808 -6.40 -27.35 73.07
CA TYR A 808 -5.89 -28.62 73.58
C TYR A 808 -5.61 -28.57 75.08
N ALA A 809 -5.01 -27.49 75.56
CA ALA A 809 -4.70 -27.31 76.97
C ALA A 809 -4.71 -25.83 77.36
N VAL A 810 -5.11 -25.57 78.60
CA VAL A 810 -4.96 -24.28 79.28
C VAL A 810 -4.26 -24.56 80.60
N VAL A 811 -3.12 -23.91 80.81
CA VAL A 811 -2.38 -23.97 82.06
C VAL A 811 -2.18 -22.56 82.58
N GLY A 812 -2.21 -22.41 83.89
CA GLY A 812 -2.06 -21.10 84.49
C GLY A 812 -1.60 -21.19 85.94
N SER A 813 -1.15 -20.05 86.43
CA SER A 813 -0.70 -19.87 87.81
C SER A 813 -1.26 -18.57 88.37
N ARG A 814 -1.06 -18.35 89.66
CA ARG A 814 -1.36 -17.05 90.28
C ARG A 814 -0.49 -15.97 89.65
N GLY A 815 -1.12 -14.89 89.19
CA GLY A 815 -0.48 -13.77 88.50
C GLY A 815 0.21 -12.74 89.40
N ALA A 816 0.28 -12.99 90.72
CA ALA A 816 0.91 -12.10 91.70
C ALA A 816 1.60 -12.90 92.83
N PRO A 817 2.67 -12.36 93.47
CA PRO A 817 3.34 -12.99 94.61
C PRO A 817 2.45 -13.03 95.88
N GLY A 818 2.49 -14.11 96.68
CA GLY A 818 1.68 -14.28 97.91
C GLY A 818 1.25 -15.74 98.19
N GLY A 819 0.34 -15.94 99.16
CA GLY A 819 -0.07 -17.28 99.65
C GLY A 819 -0.84 -18.15 98.65
N ASN A 820 -0.93 -19.46 98.94
CA ASN A 820 -1.49 -20.48 98.03
C ASN A 820 -2.92 -20.14 97.58
N ALA A 821 -3.11 -19.87 96.29
CA ALA A 821 -4.40 -19.91 95.61
C ALA A 821 -4.39 -21.07 94.61
N SER A 822 -5.22 -22.07 94.85
CA SER A 822 -5.41 -23.17 93.89
C SER A 822 -6.35 -22.69 92.80
N PHE A 823 -5.89 -22.79 91.55
CA PHE A 823 -6.71 -22.57 90.36
C PHE A 823 -6.89 -23.86 89.59
N ASN A 824 -8.05 -24.00 88.94
CA ASN A 824 -8.26 -25.01 87.91
C ASN A 824 -8.69 -24.32 86.61
N PHE A 825 -8.08 -24.72 85.50
CA PHE A 825 -8.37 -24.18 84.17
C PHE A 825 -8.76 -25.32 83.25
N SER A 826 -9.85 -25.13 82.50
CA SER A 826 -10.30 -26.12 81.54
C SER A 826 -10.83 -25.44 80.28
N PRO A 827 -10.31 -25.77 79.09
CA PRO A 827 -10.91 -25.32 77.84
C PRO A 827 -12.31 -25.92 77.70
N ILE A 828 -13.30 -25.09 77.35
CA ILE A 828 -14.69 -25.53 77.19
C ILE A 828 -15.18 -25.42 75.74
N SER A 829 -14.51 -24.60 74.92
CA SER A 829 -14.76 -24.49 73.49
C SER A 829 -13.51 -23.94 72.78
N ARG A 830 -13.59 -23.80 71.46
CA ARG A 830 -12.55 -23.15 70.64
C ARG A 830 -12.27 -21.70 71.03
N SER A 831 -13.20 -21.01 71.68
CA SER A 831 -13.09 -19.59 72.01
C SER A 831 -13.07 -19.30 73.50
N GLN A 832 -13.32 -20.31 74.36
CA GLN A 832 -13.54 -20.10 75.79
C GLN A 832 -12.91 -21.17 76.68
N PHE A 833 -12.59 -20.76 77.90
CA PHE A 833 -12.18 -21.64 78.99
C PHE A 833 -12.85 -21.21 80.29
N ASN A 834 -12.98 -22.16 81.21
CA ASN A 834 -13.36 -21.89 82.59
C ASN A 834 -12.12 -21.74 83.45
N ALA A 835 -12.12 -20.73 84.32
CA ALA A 835 -11.18 -20.58 85.42
C ALA A 835 -11.95 -20.70 86.74
N GLN A 836 -11.52 -21.63 87.58
CA GLN A 836 -12.07 -21.83 88.91
C GLN A 836 -11.03 -21.43 89.94
N ASN A 837 -11.43 -20.57 90.88
CA ASN A 837 -10.60 -20.12 91.98
C ASN A 837 -11.12 -20.71 93.30
N TYR A 838 -10.29 -21.52 93.97
CA TYR A 838 -10.64 -22.15 95.24
C TYR A 838 -10.35 -21.26 96.47
N SER A 839 -9.74 -20.09 96.29
CA SER A 839 -9.52 -19.14 97.38
C SER A 839 -10.81 -18.35 97.68
N SER A 840 -10.88 -17.73 98.86
CA SER A 840 -12.03 -16.91 99.27
C SER A 840 -12.06 -15.50 98.68
N GLY A 841 -10.94 -15.03 98.10
CA GLY A 841 -10.80 -13.69 97.52
C GLY A 841 -10.68 -13.72 96.00
N ALA A 842 -11.00 -12.60 95.35
CA ALA A 842 -10.73 -12.44 93.92
C ALA A 842 -9.22 -12.38 93.66
N GLU A 843 -8.73 -13.13 92.68
CA GLU A 843 -7.31 -13.30 92.42
C GLU A 843 -7.02 -13.22 90.92
N ASN A 844 -5.85 -12.67 90.56
CA ASN A 844 -5.39 -12.64 89.17
C ASN A 844 -4.72 -13.97 88.82
N ALA A 845 -5.10 -14.54 87.68
CA ALA A 845 -4.45 -15.70 87.07
C ALA A 845 -3.71 -15.27 85.80
N SER A 846 -2.52 -15.83 85.59
CA SER A 846 -1.75 -15.72 84.34
C SER A 846 -1.74 -17.07 83.66
N LEU A 847 -2.09 -17.11 82.37
CA LEU A 847 -2.38 -18.34 81.66
C LEU A 847 -1.65 -18.42 80.32
N ILE A 848 -1.33 -19.65 79.92
CA ILE A 848 -0.90 -20.02 78.58
C ILE A 848 -1.83 -21.12 78.08
N ALA A 849 -2.34 -20.95 76.87
CA ALA A 849 -3.16 -21.94 76.18
C ALA A 849 -2.49 -22.37 74.87
N ILE A 850 -2.64 -23.64 74.52
CA ILE A 850 -2.19 -24.19 73.24
C ILE A 850 -3.34 -24.92 72.55
N GLY A 851 -3.43 -24.74 71.25
CA GLY A 851 -4.47 -25.31 70.40
C GLY A 851 -4.10 -25.18 68.94
N SER A 852 -4.97 -25.60 68.04
CA SER A 852 -4.86 -25.32 66.59
C SER A 852 -6.20 -25.02 65.99
#